data_AF-A0AAE3QKP3-F1
#
_entry.id   AF-A0AAE3QKP3-F1
#
_cell.length_a   1.000
_cell.length_b   1.000
_cell.length_c   1.000
_cell.angle_alpha   90.00
_cell.angle_beta   90.00
_cell.angle_gamma   90.00
#
_symmetry.space_group_name_H-M   'P 1'
#
loop_
_entity.id
_entity.type
_entity.pdbx_description
1 polymer ?
#
loop_
_entity_poly.entity_id
_entity_poly.type
_entity_poly.pdbx_seq_one_letter_code
_entity_poly.pdbx_strand_id
1 'polypeptide(L)'
;ISFFVFSLMKALASCFFGVWSRQKFNFFQCLFLFPDILRQLLRELQSQFDSDLCVTFLSGTPISNSLTEMYLIFKYLRPKELERQSIENFDGWAAVFARKTTDFEFSVTNEIIAKERFRHFIKVPELALFYNEITDYKTAKHIELAKPELQETLINIPPTPAQKEFTQKLMQFAKTGDGTLIGRSPLSKQEDKGRMLIATSYAKKMAADMRLINESIYEDHPNHKVNVCARKVAELYQQSMPHKGTQIIFSDIGTPKSDAFNIYDALKQKLMTDFKIPASHISFIHDWTDKQKPELFQKMNQGEIRILIGSTEKAGTGLNVQERVIALHHLDIPWKPSELEQRNGRGARQGNWLAREQYGNKVQCFVYAVEQSLDNYKFNLLKNKQTFISQMKNCELNVRTIDEGAVDEKSGMNFSEYIAILSGDTSLLEKSKLEKKIAVLESLKVAHYREQSKAKTKLDTLIQEKSVTGKILNYLKEDSSWYHSQLQYEKAGTKANPIHLKGFAVNEPETIGKYLIQIHNNWDQEQTGKIGTLYGFDLYIKREREDQWDTNQLVESYINSFYAQRVGSEIQYTFNQGQPNKDNPKLAARHFLNAIDRVDSLHAKYQKDLEELKANQSILTELTCKPFDKETELIQMKNDLARIEREITLKIQHNQLKQTEQTEQKNIAVTEKNIQPVFPSICQYVTQPLLKVITRNTKTTTKSDICKPSPMVKRHLRAKL
;
A
#
# COMPACT_ATOMS: atom_id res chain seq x y z
N ILE A 1 21.50 -16.07 -35.35
CA ILE A 1 20.85 -14.73 -35.48
C ILE A 1 20.63 -14.07 -34.10
N SER A 2 20.15 -14.78 -33.08
CA SER A 2 19.93 -14.22 -31.72
C SER A 2 21.20 -13.74 -30.98
N PHE A 3 22.37 -14.37 -31.21
CA PHE A 3 23.66 -13.90 -30.67
C PHE A 3 24.13 -12.59 -31.33
N PHE A 4 23.70 -12.35 -32.56
CA PHE A 4 24.08 -11.19 -33.36
C PHE A 4 23.39 -9.92 -32.87
N VAL A 5 22.11 -10.01 -32.50
CA VAL A 5 21.32 -8.87 -32.00
C VAL A 5 21.86 -8.34 -30.67
N PHE A 6 22.26 -9.22 -29.75
CA PHE A 6 22.82 -8.81 -28.45
C PHE A 6 24.21 -8.16 -28.58
N SER A 7 25.02 -8.64 -29.54
CA SER A 7 26.31 -8.04 -29.87
C SER A 7 26.17 -6.71 -30.60
N LEU A 8 25.15 -6.58 -31.46
CA LEU A 8 24.81 -5.35 -32.18
C LEU A 8 24.29 -4.25 -31.24
N MET A 9 23.43 -4.61 -30.27
CA MET A 9 22.96 -3.65 -29.26
C MET A 9 24.08 -3.18 -28.33
N LYS A 10 25.04 -4.06 -27.98
CA LYS A 10 26.26 -3.64 -27.27
C LYS A 10 27.11 -2.69 -28.10
N ALA A 11 27.27 -2.97 -29.39
CA ALA A 11 28.03 -2.12 -30.32
C ALA A 11 27.36 -0.74 -30.52
N LEU A 12 26.05 -0.69 -30.67
CA LEU A 12 25.27 0.54 -30.79
C LEU A 12 25.30 1.37 -29.51
N ALA A 13 25.20 0.73 -28.33
CA ALA A 13 25.33 1.41 -27.04
C ALA A 13 26.73 2.03 -26.85
N SER A 14 27.79 1.35 -27.30
CA SER A 14 29.16 1.89 -27.28
C SER A 14 29.40 3.02 -28.28
N CYS A 15 28.71 3.04 -29.41
CA CYS A 15 28.84 4.09 -30.42
C CYS A 15 28.10 5.38 -30.06
N PHE A 16 26.95 5.32 -29.40
CA PHE A 16 26.12 6.51 -29.15
C PHE A 16 26.55 7.38 -27.96
N PHE A 17 27.20 6.81 -26.94
CA PHE A 17 27.45 7.53 -25.69
C PHE A 17 28.89 7.98 -25.43
N GLY A 18 29.88 7.58 -26.25
CA GLY A 18 31.27 8.11 -26.23
C GLY A 18 32.05 7.98 -24.90
N VAL A 19 31.40 7.55 -23.83
CA VAL A 19 31.85 7.38 -22.46
C VAL A 19 31.06 6.17 -21.95
N TRP A 20 31.64 5.33 -21.10
CA TRP A 20 31.09 4.06 -20.58
C TRP A 20 31.51 2.78 -21.34
N SER A 21 32.82 2.59 -21.52
CA SER A 21 33.40 1.37 -22.09
C SER A 21 33.47 0.16 -21.14
N ARG A 22 32.82 0.17 -19.96
CA ARG A 22 33.04 -0.88 -18.94
C ARG A 22 31.86 -1.34 -18.09
N GLN A 23 30.60 -0.98 -18.39
CA GLN A 23 29.46 -1.56 -17.66
C GLN A 23 28.75 -2.67 -18.44
N LYS A 24 28.65 -3.87 -17.83
CA LYS A 24 27.80 -4.96 -18.32
C LYS A 24 26.34 -4.62 -17.96
N PHE A 25 25.54 -4.22 -18.94
CA PHE A 25 24.09 -4.10 -18.75
C PHE A 25 23.43 -5.48 -18.61
N ASN A 26 22.53 -5.63 -17.64
CA ASN A 26 21.62 -6.78 -17.55
C ASN A 26 20.60 -6.71 -18.70
N PHE A 27 20.12 -7.86 -19.18
CA PHE A 27 18.98 -8.04 -20.09
C PHE A 27 17.84 -7.01 -19.88
N PHE A 28 17.40 -6.80 -18.64
CA PHE A 28 16.35 -5.83 -18.33
C PHE A 28 16.79 -4.37 -18.51
N GLN A 29 18.06 -4.04 -18.24
CA GLN A 29 18.57 -2.70 -18.54
C GLN A 29 18.62 -2.43 -20.05
N CYS A 30 18.93 -3.42 -20.88
CA CYS A 30 18.86 -3.28 -22.34
C CYS A 30 17.42 -3.08 -22.84
N LEU A 31 16.44 -3.77 -22.24
CA LEU A 31 15.01 -3.56 -22.48
C LEU A 31 14.57 -2.12 -22.14
N PHE A 32 15.14 -1.52 -21.09
CA PHE A 32 14.84 -0.14 -20.68
C PHE A 32 15.61 0.93 -21.48
N LEU A 33 16.82 0.63 -21.98
CA LEU A 33 17.68 1.60 -22.67
C LEU A 33 17.38 1.71 -24.17
N PHE A 34 16.85 0.65 -24.80
CA PHE A 34 16.47 0.65 -26.22
C PHE A 34 15.10 -0.04 -26.44
N PRO A 35 14.04 0.39 -25.75
CA PRO A 35 12.75 -0.29 -25.77
C PRO A 35 12.13 -0.31 -27.18
N ASP A 36 12.29 0.77 -27.94
CA ASP A 36 11.62 0.96 -29.22
C ASP A 36 12.27 0.18 -30.37
N ILE A 37 13.60 0.15 -30.45
CA ILE A 37 14.33 -0.60 -31.50
C ILE A 37 14.09 -2.10 -31.32
N LEU A 38 14.23 -2.60 -30.09
CA LEU A 38 13.99 -4.01 -29.80
C LEU A 38 12.53 -4.39 -30.05
N ARG A 39 11.59 -3.52 -29.65
CA ARG A 39 10.15 -3.72 -29.91
C ARG A 39 9.85 -3.74 -31.41
N GLN A 40 10.41 -2.82 -32.18
CA GLN A 40 10.17 -2.73 -33.62
C GLN A 40 10.66 -3.99 -34.34
N LEU A 41 11.88 -4.45 -34.03
CA LEU A 41 12.44 -5.68 -34.58
C LEU A 41 11.63 -6.92 -34.19
N LEU A 42 11.17 -7.00 -32.93
CA LEU A 42 10.27 -8.07 -32.48
C LEU A 42 8.93 -8.04 -33.22
N ARG A 43 8.32 -6.86 -33.38
CA ARG A 43 7.03 -6.71 -34.07
C ARG A 43 7.13 -7.06 -35.55
N GLU A 44 8.24 -6.72 -36.19
CA GLU A 44 8.47 -7.06 -37.59
C GLU A 44 8.64 -8.57 -37.79
N LEU A 45 9.38 -9.25 -36.91
CA LEU A 45 9.45 -10.71 -36.92
C LEU A 45 8.10 -11.37 -36.61
N GLN A 46 7.36 -10.86 -35.61
CA GLN A 46 6.04 -11.38 -35.25
C GLN A 46 5.02 -11.22 -36.39
N SER A 47 5.10 -10.10 -37.13
CA SER A 47 4.30 -9.87 -38.33
C SER A 47 4.70 -10.80 -39.48
N GLN A 48 6.01 -10.95 -39.72
CA GLN A 48 6.54 -11.81 -40.79
C GLN A 48 6.17 -13.29 -40.61
N PHE A 49 6.22 -13.79 -39.37
CA PHE A 49 5.94 -15.20 -39.04
C PHE A 49 4.51 -15.43 -38.55
N ASP A 50 3.68 -14.39 -38.50
CA ASP A 50 2.32 -14.39 -37.97
C ASP A 50 2.17 -15.06 -36.57
N SER A 51 3.21 -14.99 -35.74
CA SER A 51 3.29 -15.72 -34.47
C SER A 51 3.91 -14.87 -33.36
N ASP A 52 3.35 -14.99 -32.15
CA ASP A 52 3.91 -14.38 -30.93
C ASP A 52 5.27 -15.02 -30.57
N LEU A 53 5.40 -16.33 -30.75
CA LEU A 53 6.54 -17.15 -30.34
C LEU A 53 7.59 -17.27 -31.45
N CYS A 54 8.21 -16.15 -31.83
CA CYS A 54 9.23 -16.13 -32.90
C CYS A 54 10.66 -15.78 -32.41
N VAL A 55 10.83 -15.44 -31.13
CA VAL A 55 12.13 -15.05 -30.54
C VAL A 55 12.35 -15.73 -29.20
N THR A 56 13.58 -16.20 -28.97
CA THR A 56 14.00 -16.82 -27.70
C THR A 56 14.83 -15.85 -26.87
N PHE A 57 14.42 -15.63 -25.62
CA PHE A 57 15.21 -14.93 -24.61
C PHE A 57 15.94 -15.92 -23.70
N LEU A 58 17.21 -15.66 -23.41
CA LEU A 58 18.04 -16.51 -22.54
C LEU A 58 18.40 -15.76 -21.27
N SER A 59 17.96 -16.27 -20.12
CA SER A 59 18.29 -15.71 -18.81
C SER A 59 18.40 -16.82 -17.76
N GLY A 60 19.43 -16.75 -16.92
CA GLY A 60 19.54 -17.63 -15.75
C GLY A 60 18.57 -17.26 -14.62
N THR A 61 18.09 -16.01 -14.62
CA THR A 61 17.12 -15.48 -13.65
C THR A 61 16.11 -14.62 -14.41
N PRO A 62 15.10 -15.23 -15.03
CA PRO A 62 14.21 -14.53 -15.96
C PRO A 62 13.30 -13.50 -15.26
N ILE A 63 13.04 -13.68 -13.97
CA ILE A 63 12.34 -12.69 -13.12
C ILE A 63 13.33 -12.25 -12.05
N SER A 64 13.65 -10.96 -12.00
CA SER A 64 14.68 -10.43 -11.09
C SER A 64 14.05 -9.83 -9.83
N ASN A 65 13.05 -8.94 -9.98
CA ASN A 65 12.61 -8.14 -8.83
C ASN A 65 11.28 -7.38 -8.92
N SER A 66 10.48 -7.46 -9.99
CA SER A 66 9.28 -6.61 -10.11
C SER A 66 8.15 -7.19 -10.95
N LEU A 67 6.90 -6.97 -10.51
CA LEU A 67 5.66 -7.04 -11.32
C LEU A 67 5.82 -6.52 -12.74
N THR A 68 6.51 -5.38 -12.89
CA THR A 68 6.70 -4.71 -14.18
C THR A 68 7.60 -5.52 -15.11
N GLU A 69 8.61 -6.23 -14.58
CA GLU A 69 9.49 -7.08 -15.39
C GLU A 69 8.70 -8.22 -16.04
N MET A 70 7.76 -8.81 -15.30
CA MET A 70 6.95 -9.91 -15.82
C MET A 70 5.94 -9.43 -16.87
N TYR A 71 5.29 -8.29 -16.65
CA TYR A 71 4.47 -7.67 -17.70
C TYR A 71 5.29 -7.36 -18.96
N LEU A 72 6.52 -6.85 -18.82
CA LEU A 72 7.38 -6.56 -19.96
C LEU A 72 7.69 -7.84 -20.76
N ILE A 73 8.01 -8.96 -20.10
CA ILE A 73 8.22 -10.23 -20.79
C ILE A 73 6.99 -10.59 -21.64
N PHE A 74 5.78 -10.51 -21.10
CA PHE A 74 4.56 -10.78 -21.86
C PHE A 74 4.32 -9.78 -22.98
N LYS A 75 4.56 -8.49 -22.75
CA LYS A 75 4.42 -7.44 -23.76
C LYS A 75 5.31 -7.67 -24.99
N TYR A 76 6.50 -8.24 -24.78
CA TYR A 76 7.43 -8.55 -25.85
C TYR A 76 7.13 -9.90 -26.51
N LEU A 77 6.92 -10.96 -25.73
CA LEU A 77 6.82 -12.34 -26.24
C LEU A 77 5.40 -12.80 -26.57
N ARG A 78 4.35 -12.12 -26.09
CA ARG A 78 2.93 -12.50 -26.31
C ARG A 78 1.97 -11.33 -26.52
N PRO A 79 2.22 -10.43 -27.49
CA PRO A 79 1.32 -9.31 -27.73
C PRO A 79 -0.09 -9.72 -28.17
N LYS A 80 -0.26 -10.72 -29.07
CA LYS A 80 -1.59 -11.13 -29.55
C LYS A 80 -2.42 -11.75 -28.43
N GLU A 81 -1.79 -12.51 -27.54
CA GLU A 81 -2.51 -13.10 -26.41
C GLU A 81 -2.94 -12.07 -25.35
N LEU A 82 -2.10 -11.06 -25.09
CA LEU A 82 -2.51 -9.93 -24.25
C LEU A 82 -3.68 -9.17 -24.88
N GLU A 83 -3.65 -8.94 -26.19
CA GLU A 83 -4.74 -8.33 -26.95
C GLU A 83 -6.03 -9.18 -26.90
N ARG A 84 -5.93 -10.50 -27.05
CA ARG A 84 -7.05 -11.45 -26.93
C ARG A 84 -7.75 -11.36 -25.57
N GLN A 85 -7.00 -11.12 -24.50
CA GLN A 85 -7.53 -10.95 -23.14
C GLN A 85 -7.95 -9.50 -22.85
N SER A 86 -7.91 -8.60 -23.85
CA SER A 86 -8.18 -7.16 -23.69
C SER A 86 -7.25 -6.48 -22.68
N ILE A 87 -6.00 -6.96 -22.58
CA ILE A 87 -4.94 -6.40 -21.74
C ILE A 87 -4.02 -5.54 -22.62
N GLU A 88 -4.43 -4.30 -22.87
CA GLU A 88 -3.71 -3.41 -23.79
C GLU A 88 -2.52 -2.67 -23.14
N ASN A 89 -2.56 -2.51 -21.81
CA ASN A 89 -1.59 -1.72 -21.07
C ASN A 89 -1.28 -2.32 -19.69
N PHE A 90 -0.30 -1.72 -19.01
CA PHE A 90 0.13 -2.20 -17.70
C PHE A 90 -0.98 -2.10 -16.65
N ASP A 91 -1.80 -1.05 -16.67
CA ASP A 91 -2.88 -0.88 -15.70
C ASP A 91 -3.96 -1.96 -15.83
N GLY A 92 -4.30 -2.34 -17.06
CA GLY A 92 -5.19 -3.47 -17.34
C GLY A 92 -4.60 -4.80 -16.85
N TRP A 93 -3.31 -5.03 -17.11
CA TRP A 93 -2.63 -6.25 -16.63
C TRP A 93 -2.59 -6.29 -15.10
N ALA A 94 -2.24 -5.16 -14.48
CA ALA A 94 -2.14 -5.04 -13.04
C ALA A 94 -3.52 -5.13 -12.36
N ALA A 95 -4.60 -4.69 -13.00
CA ALA A 95 -5.96 -4.88 -12.48
C ALA A 95 -6.38 -6.37 -12.42
N VAL A 96 -5.84 -7.20 -13.31
CA VAL A 96 -6.14 -8.64 -13.37
C VAL A 96 -5.28 -9.45 -12.40
N PHE A 97 -3.98 -9.13 -12.32
CA PHE A 97 -2.98 -9.96 -11.65
C PHE A 97 -2.36 -9.34 -10.39
N ALA A 98 -2.68 -8.09 -10.07
CA ALA A 98 -2.19 -7.40 -8.89
C ALA A 98 -3.32 -6.76 -8.07
N ARG A 99 -3.11 -6.65 -6.76
CA ARG A 99 -3.97 -5.86 -5.88
C ARG A 99 -3.22 -4.62 -5.45
N LYS A 100 -3.78 -3.45 -5.77
CA LYS A 100 -3.32 -2.17 -5.22
C LYS A 100 -3.59 -2.16 -3.71
N THR A 101 -2.56 -1.83 -2.94
CA THR A 101 -2.70 -1.50 -1.53
C THR A 101 -2.15 -0.10 -1.32
N THR A 102 -2.93 0.73 -0.64
CA THR A 102 -2.46 2.04 -0.19
C THR A 102 -1.72 1.84 1.12
N ASP A 103 -0.40 2.01 1.07
CA ASP A 103 0.43 2.01 2.27
C ASP A 103 0.81 3.45 2.62
N PHE A 104 0.72 3.76 3.91
CA PHE A 104 1.14 5.06 4.42
C PHE A 104 2.59 4.99 4.86
N GLU A 105 3.43 5.83 4.26
CA GLU A 105 4.85 5.91 4.56
C GLU A 105 5.22 7.28 5.10
N PHE A 106 6.30 7.32 5.87
CA PHE A 106 6.91 8.60 6.19
C PHE A 106 7.81 8.99 5.03
N SER A 107 7.64 10.22 4.55
CA SER A 107 8.57 10.88 3.66
C SER A 107 9.93 11.03 4.35
N VAL A 108 10.95 11.39 3.57
CA VAL A 108 12.28 11.76 4.12
C VAL A 108 12.16 12.94 5.11
N THR A 109 11.12 13.78 4.96
CA THR A 109 10.77 14.92 5.83
C THR A 109 9.83 14.55 6.99
N ASN A 110 9.57 13.26 7.23
CA ASN A 110 8.69 12.76 8.29
C ASN A 110 7.19 13.08 8.07
N GLU A 111 6.79 13.45 6.86
CA GLU A 111 5.40 13.66 6.48
C GLU A 111 4.75 12.33 6.09
N ILE A 112 3.51 12.11 6.46
CA ILE A 112 2.79 10.89 6.09
C ILE A 112 2.30 11.03 4.64
N ILE A 113 2.87 10.23 3.75
CA ILE A 113 2.47 10.15 2.35
C ILE A 113 1.75 8.82 2.14
N ALA A 114 0.52 8.89 1.65
CA ALA A 114 -0.19 7.73 1.10
C ALA A 114 0.47 7.35 -0.23
N LYS A 115 1.09 6.17 -0.31
CA LYS A 115 1.61 5.63 -1.55
C LYS A 115 0.82 4.39 -1.93
N GLU A 116 0.20 4.44 -3.10
CA GLU A 116 -0.35 3.25 -3.71
C GLU A 116 0.77 2.38 -4.25
N ARG A 117 0.69 1.08 -3.95
CA ARG A 117 1.62 0.07 -4.44
C ARG A 117 0.90 -1.16 -4.88
N PHE A 118 1.46 -1.80 -5.90
CA PHE A 118 1.15 -3.17 -6.21
C PHE A 118 1.98 -4.06 -5.29
N ARG A 119 1.38 -4.53 -4.20
CA ARG A 119 2.05 -5.38 -3.20
C ARG A 119 1.72 -6.85 -3.38
N HIS A 120 0.48 -7.15 -3.75
CA HIS A 120 0.01 -8.52 -3.80
C HIS A 120 -0.20 -8.95 -5.24
N PHE A 121 0.40 -10.07 -5.62
CA PHE A 121 -0.06 -10.83 -6.76
C PHE A 121 -1.34 -11.55 -6.41
N ILE A 122 -2.32 -11.48 -7.30
CA ILE A 122 -3.55 -12.28 -7.23
C ILE A 122 -3.59 -13.17 -8.47
N LYS A 123 -4.27 -14.32 -8.38
CA LYS A 123 -4.34 -15.30 -9.49
C LYS A 123 -2.95 -15.81 -9.90
N VAL A 124 -2.12 -16.07 -8.89
CA VAL A 124 -0.75 -16.60 -9.08
C VAL A 124 -0.74 -17.90 -9.90
N PRO A 125 -1.64 -18.88 -9.70
CA PRO A 125 -1.69 -20.08 -10.54
C PRO A 125 -1.87 -19.78 -12.03
N GLU A 126 -2.82 -18.90 -12.37
CA GLU A 126 -3.11 -18.50 -13.74
C GLU A 126 -1.92 -17.76 -14.36
N LEU A 127 -1.28 -16.89 -13.57
CA LEU A 127 -0.10 -16.16 -13.99
C LEU A 127 1.12 -17.07 -14.21
N ALA A 128 1.28 -18.10 -13.38
CA ALA A 128 2.33 -19.10 -13.52
C ALA A 128 2.12 -19.98 -14.75
N LEU A 129 0.88 -20.40 -15.04
CA LEU A 129 0.54 -21.09 -16.28
C LEU A 129 0.86 -20.21 -17.50
N PHE A 130 0.43 -18.95 -17.46
CA PHE A 130 0.68 -17.99 -18.52
C PHE A 130 2.18 -17.76 -18.78
N TYR A 131 2.97 -17.74 -17.71
CA TYR A 131 4.43 -17.63 -17.75
C TYR A 131 5.11 -18.90 -18.26
N ASN A 132 4.62 -20.09 -17.91
CA ASN A 132 5.19 -21.35 -18.36
C ASN A 132 4.97 -21.62 -19.85
N GLU A 133 3.90 -21.09 -20.46
CA GLU A 133 3.69 -21.20 -21.91
C GLU A 133 4.80 -20.55 -22.74
N ILE A 134 5.54 -19.58 -22.18
CA ILE A 134 6.66 -18.90 -22.86
C ILE A 134 8.03 -19.25 -22.32
N THR A 135 8.08 -20.06 -21.25
CA THR A 135 9.33 -20.29 -20.52
C THR A 135 9.60 -21.79 -20.42
N ASP A 136 10.67 -22.25 -21.05
CA ASP A 136 11.28 -23.53 -20.70
C ASP A 136 12.27 -23.33 -19.54
N TYR A 137 11.77 -23.49 -18.31
CA TYR A 137 12.56 -23.31 -17.10
C TYR A 137 12.94 -24.67 -16.47
N LYS A 138 14.24 -24.96 -16.43
CA LYS A 138 14.79 -26.14 -15.76
C LYS A 138 15.59 -25.74 -14.53
N THR A 139 15.14 -26.18 -13.35
CA THR A 139 15.97 -26.12 -12.14
C THR A 139 16.99 -27.25 -12.15
N ALA A 140 18.04 -27.13 -11.33
CA ALA A 140 18.96 -28.24 -11.10
C ALA A 140 18.24 -29.50 -10.54
N LYS A 141 17.12 -29.32 -9.83
CA LYS A 141 16.30 -30.45 -9.36
C LYS A 141 15.53 -31.11 -10.51
N HIS A 142 14.99 -30.34 -11.46
CA HIS A 142 14.23 -30.87 -12.61
C HIS A 142 15.06 -31.77 -13.53
N ILE A 143 16.38 -31.58 -13.56
CA ILE A 143 17.30 -32.37 -14.40
C ILE A 143 18.21 -33.28 -13.57
N GLU A 144 17.91 -33.43 -12.27
CA GLU A 144 18.69 -34.23 -11.32
C GLU A 144 20.21 -33.95 -11.41
N LEU A 145 20.57 -32.67 -11.56
CA LEU A 145 21.95 -32.29 -11.79
C LEU A 145 22.80 -32.69 -10.58
N ALA A 146 23.82 -33.52 -10.82
CA ALA A 146 24.80 -33.90 -9.81
C ALA A 146 25.67 -32.70 -9.42
N LYS A 147 25.14 -31.88 -8.51
CA LYS A 147 25.82 -30.77 -7.85
C LYS A 147 25.67 -30.90 -6.33
N PRO A 148 26.60 -30.37 -5.54
CA PRO A 148 26.49 -30.44 -4.09
C PRO A 148 25.36 -29.56 -3.56
N GLU A 149 24.78 -29.99 -2.45
CA GLU A 149 23.79 -29.23 -1.68
C GLU A 149 24.48 -28.06 -0.96
N LEU A 150 23.80 -26.92 -0.89
CA LEU A 150 24.32 -25.76 -0.19
C LEU A 150 23.78 -25.75 1.25
N GLN A 151 24.68 -25.83 2.23
CA GLN A 151 24.32 -25.76 3.65
C GLN A 151 24.49 -24.32 4.15
N GLU A 152 23.38 -23.57 4.17
CA GLU A 152 23.36 -22.17 4.60
C GLU A 152 23.36 -22.04 6.13
N THR A 153 24.27 -21.21 6.66
CA THR A 153 24.42 -20.93 8.08
C THR A 153 24.51 -19.42 8.28
N LEU A 154 23.57 -18.87 9.06
CA LEU A 154 23.59 -17.47 9.48
C LEU A 154 24.48 -17.34 10.72
N ILE A 155 25.55 -16.57 10.61
CA ILE A 155 26.45 -16.24 11.71
C ILE A 155 26.01 -14.90 12.30
N ASN A 156 25.31 -14.98 13.44
CA ASN A 156 24.89 -13.80 14.19
C ASN A 156 26.06 -13.24 15.00
N ILE A 157 26.33 -11.95 14.83
CA ILE A 157 27.43 -11.24 15.48
C ILE A 157 26.85 -10.15 16.38
N PRO A 158 27.14 -10.14 17.69
CA PRO A 158 26.64 -9.10 18.57
C PRO A 158 27.33 -7.76 18.27
N PRO A 159 26.60 -6.63 18.30
CA PRO A 159 27.17 -5.32 17.99
C PRO A 159 28.21 -4.90 19.03
N THR A 160 29.32 -4.34 18.55
CA THR A 160 30.39 -3.79 19.39
C THR A 160 29.92 -2.54 20.16
N PRO A 161 30.59 -2.15 21.26
CA PRO A 161 30.26 -0.90 21.96
C PRO A 161 30.27 0.33 21.04
N ALA A 162 31.28 0.42 20.16
CA ALA A 162 31.38 1.50 19.17
C ALA A 162 30.23 1.46 18.14
N GLN A 163 29.81 0.27 17.69
CA GLN A 163 28.63 0.13 16.83
C GLN A 163 27.34 0.57 17.53
N LYS A 164 27.15 0.23 18.82
CA LYS A 164 25.96 0.67 19.59
C LYS A 164 25.92 2.19 19.74
N GLU A 165 27.05 2.81 20.07
CA GLU A 165 27.15 4.28 20.17
C GLU A 165 26.89 4.94 18.81
N PHE A 166 27.53 4.44 17.74
CA PHE A 166 27.34 4.98 16.41
C PHE A 166 25.91 4.80 15.89
N THR A 167 25.23 3.72 16.29
CA THR A 167 23.80 3.52 15.99
C THR A 167 22.95 4.65 16.55
N GLN A 168 23.22 5.11 17.78
CA GLN A 168 22.51 6.24 18.38
C GLN A 168 22.77 7.54 17.62
N LYS A 169 24.02 7.81 17.26
CA LYS A 169 24.38 8.97 16.42
C LYS A 169 23.70 8.92 15.06
N LEU A 170 23.61 7.74 14.46
CA LEU A 170 22.98 7.51 13.17
C LEU A 170 21.46 7.71 13.22
N MET A 171 20.81 7.30 14.31
CA MET A 171 19.39 7.59 14.56
C MET A 171 19.12 9.10 14.72
N GLN A 172 20.01 9.82 15.40
CA GLN A 172 19.93 11.28 15.52
C GLN A 172 20.15 11.97 14.17
N PHE A 173 21.17 11.57 13.41
CA PHE A 173 21.41 12.05 12.04
C PHE A 173 20.19 11.86 11.14
N ALA A 174 19.57 10.69 11.20
CA ALA A 174 18.37 10.39 10.40
C ALA A 174 17.21 11.35 10.72
N LYS A 175 17.11 11.86 11.95
CA LYS A 175 16.12 12.85 12.39
C LYS A 175 16.49 14.28 12.04
N THR A 176 17.74 14.68 12.30
CA THR A 176 18.15 16.10 12.26
C THR A 176 18.81 16.51 10.95
N GLY A 177 19.34 15.56 10.17
CA GLY A 177 20.18 15.86 9.00
C GLY A 177 21.57 16.37 9.35
N ASP A 178 21.97 16.36 10.62
CA ASP A 178 23.26 16.88 11.07
C ASP A 178 24.41 15.92 10.72
N GLY A 179 25.09 16.19 9.61
CA GLY A 179 26.22 15.41 9.11
C GLY A 179 27.38 15.26 10.11
N THR A 180 27.53 16.15 11.09
CA THR A 180 28.63 16.09 12.07
C THR A 180 28.54 14.84 12.96
N LEU A 181 27.32 14.37 13.24
CA LEU A 181 27.06 13.15 14.03
C LEU A 181 27.66 11.88 13.41
N ILE A 182 27.82 11.87 12.08
CA ILE A 182 28.42 10.76 11.32
C ILE A 182 29.82 11.08 10.80
N GLY A 183 30.46 12.13 11.34
CA GLY A 183 31.81 12.55 10.98
C GLY A 183 31.92 13.15 9.58
N ARG A 184 30.85 13.82 9.10
CA ARG A 184 30.82 14.53 7.82
C ARG A 184 30.58 16.02 8.03
N SER A 185 30.89 16.81 7.01
CA SER A 185 30.40 18.19 6.91
C SER A 185 28.86 18.24 6.85
N PRO A 186 28.25 19.39 7.22
CA PRO A 186 26.81 19.60 7.09
C PRO A 186 26.30 19.28 5.68
N LEU A 187 25.13 18.65 5.59
CA LEU A 187 24.54 18.26 4.32
C LEU A 187 24.13 19.50 3.50
N SER A 188 24.35 19.45 2.19
CA SER A 188 23.71 20.39 1.26
C SER A 188 22.20 20.13 1.15
N LYS A 189 21.43 21.12 0.66
CA LYS A 189 19.98 20.98 0.42
C LYS A 189 19.61 19.81 -0.50
N GLN A 190 20.51 19.44 -1.42
CA GLN A 190 20.28 18.31 -2.32
C GLN A 190 20.60 16.97 -1.66
N GLU A 191 21.65 16.92 -0.82
CA GLU A 191 21.99 15.73 -0.04
C GLU A 191 20.97 15.42 1.05
N ASP A 192 20.36 16.44 1.66
CA ASP A 192 19.31 16.23 2.67
C ASP A 192 18.06 15.53 2.10
N LYS A 193 17.74 15.77 0.80
CA LYS A 193 16.71 14.97 0.09
C LYS A 193 17.07 13.48 0.03
N GLY A 194 18.37 13.16 -0.01
CA GLY A 194 18.93 11.82 0.00
C GLY A 194 19.38 11.32 1.39
N ARG A 195 18.99 12.00 2.47
CA ARG A 195 19.47 11.71 3.84
C ARG A 195 19.35 10.25 4.24
N MET A 196 18.22 9.60 3.93
CA MET A 196 18.03 8.18 4.24
C MET A 196 18.97 7.25 3.47
N LEU A 197 19.33 7.60 2.23
CA LEU A 197 20.32 6.82 1.45
C LEU A 197 21.72 6.94 2.08
N ILE A 198 22.07 8.14 2.56
CA ILE A 198 23.32 8.37 3.29
C ILE A 198 23.34 7.56 4.59
N ALA A 199 22.28 7.65 5.40
CA ALA A 199 22.15 6.90 6.65
C ALA A 199 22.29 5.39 6.41
N THR A 200 21.58 4.87 5.40
CA THR A 200 21.63 3.46 4.97
C THR A 200 23.03 3.05 4.52
N SER A 201 23.78 3.93 3.85
CA SER A 201 25.16 3.68 3.43
C SER A 201 26.11 3.56 4.63
N TYR A 202 25.98 4.45 5.62
CA TYR A 202 26.78 4.40 6.86
C TYR A 202 26.43 3.19 7.72
N ALA A 203 25.13 2.83 7.83
CA ALA A 203 24.68 1.62 8.52
C ALA A 203 25.31 0.33 7.92
N LYS A 204 25.47 0.27 6.59
CA LYS A 204 26.16 -0.86 5.94
C LYS A 204 27.66 -0.88 6.26
N LYS A 205 28.32 0.27 6.26
CA LYS A 205 29.75 0.38 6.59
C LYS A 205 30.00 -0.05 8.03
N MET A 206 29.25 0.50 9.00
CA MET A 206 29.42 0.15 10.42
C MET A 206 29.17 -1.34 10.69
N ALA A 207 28.19 -1.94 10.01
CA ALA A 207 27.88 -3.36 10.18
C ALA A 207 29.02 -4.25 9.68
N ALA A 208 29.72 -3.83 8.62
CA ALA A 208 30.86 -4.58 8.10
C ALA A 208 32.13 -4.39 8.95
N ASP A 209 32.57 -3.14 9.13
CA ASP A 209 33.71 -2.75 9.99
C ASP A 209 33.67 -1.24 10.26
N MET A 210 33.80 -0.84 11.53
CA MET A 210 33.77 0.58 11.91
C MET A 210 34.89 1.41 11.25
N ARG A 211 36.02 0.79 10.90
CA ARG A 211 37.14 1.45 10.22
C ARG A 211 36.80 1.95 8.82
N LEU A 212 35.77 1.40 8.18
CA LEU A 212 35.24 1.92 6.90
C LEU A 212 34.59 3.30 7.02
N ILE A 213 34.23 3.70 8.24
CA ILE A 213 33.75 5.05 8.53
C ILE A 213 34.96 5.96 8.76
N ASN A 214 35.86 5.57 9.67
CA ASN A 214 37.09 6.29 9.93
C ASN A 214 38.13 5.36 10.60
N GLU A 215 39.23 5.09 9.91
CA GLU A 215 40.29 4.20 10.39
C GLU A 215 41.09 4.80 11.57
N SER A 216 41.21 6.13 11.64
CA SER A 216 41.97 6.79 12.70
C SER A 216 41.24 6.86 14.04
N ILE A 217 39.91 6.74 14.02
CA ILE A 217 39.06 6.85 15.23
C ILE A 217 38.72 5.46 15.79
N TYR A 218 38.50 4.48 14.92
CA TYR A 218 38.00 3.17 15.33
C TYR A 218 39.07 2.10 15.26
N GLU A 219 39.24 1.38 16.35
CA GLU A 219 40.19 0.27 16.44
C GLU A 219 39.62 -1.03 15.85
N ASP A 220 40.51 -1.99 15.63
CA ASP A 220 40.14 -3.34 15.21
C ASP A 220 39.53 -4.13 16.38
N HIS A 221 38.24 -4.47 16.30
CA HIS A 221 37.53 -5.17 17.36
C HIS A 221 37.28 -6.65 16.99
N PRO A 222 37.51 -7.64 17.89
CA PRO A 222 37.35 -9.07 17.61
C PRO A 222 35.98 -9.50 17.04
N ASN A 223 34.93 -8.73 17.33
CA ASN A 223 33.56 -8.95 16.83
C ASN A 223 33.21 -8.15 15.56
N HIS A 224 34.17 -7.53 14.87
CA HIS A 224 33.93 -7.07 13.50
C HIS A 224 33.74 -8.27 12.56
N LYS A 225 32.92 -8.11 11.51
CA LYS A 225 32.65 -9.22 10.56
C LYS A 225 33.92 -9.75 9.93
N VAL A 226 34.88 -8.87 9.63
CA VAL A 226 36.19 -9.23 9.08
C VAL A 226 36.91 -10.24 9.98
N ASN A 227 36.86 -10.04 11.30
CA ASN A 227 37.52 -10.90 12.28
C ASN A 227 36.82 -12.23 12.50
N VAL A 228 35.49 -12.20 12.59
CA VAL A 228 34.69 -13.43 12.68
C VAL A 228 34.86 -14.27 11.42
N CYS A 229 34.86 -13.63 10.25
CA CYS A 229 35.10 -14.29 8.97
C CYS A 229 36.51 -14.88 8.86
N ALA A 230 37.55 -14.12 9.22
CA ALA A 230 38.93 -14.60 9.20
C ALA A 230 39.12 -15.86 10.06
N ARG A 231 38.55 -15.89 11.27
CA ARG A 231 38.57 -17.08 12.14
C ARG A 231 37.93 -18.29 11.47
N LYS A 232 36.75 -18.11 10.87
CA LYS A 232 36.03 -19.22 10.23
C LYS A 232 36.74 -19.73 8.97
N VAL A 233 37.30 -18.82 8.18
CA VAL A 233 38.08 -19.16 6.98
C VAL A 233 39.35 -19.93 7.36
N ALA A 234 40.04 -19.50 8.42
CA ALA A 234 41.24 -20.17 8.91
C ALA A 234 40.93 -21.57 9.48
N GLU A 235 39.83 -21.72 10.21
CA GLU A 235 39.34 -23.01 10.71
C GLU A 235 39.13 -24.00 9.54
N LEU A 236 38.39 -23.59 8.51
CA LEU A 236 38.11 -24.44 7.35
C LEU A 236 39.34 -24.67 6.47
N TYR A 237 40.24 -23.68 6.41
CA TYR A 237 41.52 -23.83 5.72
C TYR A 237 42.35 -24.95 6.36
N GLN A 238 42.47 -24.96 7.69
CA GLN A 238 43.19 -25.98 8.43
C GLN A 238 42.54 -27.37 8.28
N GLN A 239 41.23 -27.47 8.46
CA GLN A 239 40.48 -28.73 8.31
C GLN A 239 40.61 -29.33 6.91
N SER A 240 40.71 -28.49 5.88
CA SER A 240 40.80 -28.92 4.47
C SER A 240 42.22 -28.97 3.91
N MET A 241 43.25 -28.83 4.75
CA MET A 241 44.65 -28.93 4.34
C MET A 241 44.96 -30.22 3.54
N PRO A 242 44.52 -31.43 3.96
CA PRO A 242 44.86 -32.67 3.26
C PRO A 242 44.36 -32.72 1.82
N HIS A 243 43.21 -32.12 1.54
CA HIS A 243 42.53 -32.21 0.24
C HIS A 243 42.61 -30.93 -0.59
N LYS A 244 43.36 -29.94 -0.10
CA LYS A 244 43.50 -28.62 -0.69
C LYS A 244 42.17 -27.89 -0.96
N GLY A 245 41.22 -27.96 -0.02
CA GLY A 245 39.90 -27.32 -0.17
C GLY A 245 39.98 -25.79 -0.28
N THR A 246 39.17 -25.21 -1.17
CA THR A 246 39.16 -23.78 -1.51
C THR A 246 37.91 -23.08 -1.01
N GLN A 247 38.00 -21.77 -0.82
CA GLN A 247 36.97 -20.93 -0.21
C GLN A 247 36.81 -19.65 -1.02
N ILE A 248 35.57 -19.17 -1.15
CA ILE A 248 35.26 -17.90 -1.82
C ILE A 248 34.61 -16.95 -0.83
N ILE A 249 35.12 -15.72 -0.76
CA ILE A 249 34.64 -14.67 0.12
C ILE A 249 34.08 -13.54 -0.72
N PHE A 250 32.78 -13.27 -0.56
CA PHE A 250 32.07 -12.21 -1.25
C PHE A 250 31.94 -10.97 -0.35
N SER A 251 32.37 -9.83 -0.88
CA SER A 251 32.19 -8.51 -0.25
C SER A 251 32.04 -7.41 -1.31
N ASP A 252 30.86 -6.82 -1.42
CA ASP A 252 30.59 -5.62 -2.22
C ASP A 252 30.93 -4.33 -1.43
N ILE A 253 31.04 -4.43 -0.11
CA ILE A 253 31.45 -3.32 0.76
C ILE A 253 32.97 -3.36 0.96
N GLY A 254 33.61 -2.19 1.01
CA GLY A 254 35.04 -2.07 1.30
C GLY A 254 35.93 -2.66 0.22
N THR A 255 35.53 -2.57 -1.05
CA THR A 255 36.34 -2.95 -2.21
C THR A 255 37.62 -2.11 -2.28
N PRO A 256 38.74 -2.64 -2.79
CA PRO A 256 40.01 -1.91 -2.89
C PRO A 256 39.85 -0.55 -3.59
N LYS A 257 40.35 0.51 -2.94
CA LYS A 257 40.46 1.88 -3.47
C LYS A 257 41.81 2.44 -3.05
N SER A 258 42.37 3.36 -3.85
CA SER A 258 43.59 4.08 -3.47
C SER A 258 43.36 4.91 -2.20
N ASP A 259 44.28 4.80 -1.23
CA ASP A 259 44.39 5.62 -0.01
C ASP A 259 43.22 5.57 0.99
N ALA A 260 42.49 4.45 1.07
CA ALA A 260 41.47 4.25 2.09
C ALA A 260 41.45 2.81 2.64
N PHE A 261 41.06 2.68 3.92
CA PHE A 261 40.81 1.39 4.53
C PHE A 261 39.86 0.54 3.66
N ASN A 262 40.26 -0.70 3.39
CA ASN A 262 39.46 -1.65 2.64
C ASN A 262 39.44 -3.02 3.33
N ILE A 263 38.32 -3.72 3.20
CA ILE A 263 38.09 -5.00 3.88
C ILE A 263 39.00 -6.11 3.33
N TYR A 264 39.34 -6.02 2.04
CA TYR A 264 40.08 -7.07 1.34
C TYR A 264 41.50 -7.20 1.89
N ASP A 265 42.19 -6.08 2.01
CA ASP A 265 43.53 -6.01 2.59
C ASP A 265 43.50 -6.32 4.09
N ALA A 266 42.52 -5.78 4.83
CA ALA A 266 42.37 -6.10 6.26
C ALA A 266 42.18 -7.61 6.49
N LEU A 267 41.36 -8.27 5.68
CA LEU A 267 41.13 -9.71 5.77
C LEU A 267 42.39 -10.50 5.38
N LYS A 268 43.07 -10.12 4.28
CA LYS A 268 44.33 -10.75 3.87
C LYS A 268 45.41 -10.63 4.94
N GLN A 269 45.61 -9.44 5.48
CA GLN A 269 46.59 -9.18 6.55
C GLN A 269 46.31 -10.02 7.79
N LYS A 270 45.04 -10.21 8.15
CA LYS A 270 44.65 -11.06 9.29
C LYS A 270 44.90 -12.53 9.04
N LEU A 271 44.51 -13.03 7.88
CA LEU A 271 44.78 -14.41 7.48
C LEU A 271 46.29 -14.71 7.48
N MET A 272 47.12 -13.75 7.06
CA MET A 272 48.58 -13.87 7.06
C MET A 272 49.21 -13.73 8.45
N THR A 273 48.86 -12.67 9.19
CA THR A 273 49.54 -12.29 10.43
C THR A 273 49.06 -13.14 11.60
N ASP A 274 47.74 -13.29 11.75
CA ASP A 274 47.13 -13.93 12.92
C ASP A 274 47.05 -15.46 12.72
N PHE A 275 46.71 -15.91 11.51
CA PHE A 275 46.48 -17.33 11.19
C PHE A 275 47.60 -17.98 10.38
N LYS A 276 48.67 -17.25 10.06
CA LYS A 276 49.87 -17.74 9.34
C LYS A 276 49.56 -18.43 8.00
N ILE A 277 48.50 -18.01 7.31
CA ILE A 277 48.17 -18.49 5.97
C ILE A 277 49.13 -17.85 4.95
N PRO A 278 49.79 -18.63 4.08
CA PRO A 278 50.68 -18.09 3.07
C PRO A 278 49.99 -17.10 2.14
N ALA A 279 50.66 -15.98 1.84
CA ALA A 279 50.14 -14.97 0.93
C ALA A 279 49.82 -15.53 -0.47
N SER A 280 50.58 -16.54 -0.93
CA SER A 280 50.37 -17.23 -2.21
C SER A 280 49.02 -17.97 -2.29
N HIS A 281 48.42 -18.34 -1.16
CA HIS A 281 47.14 -19.03 -1.12
C HIS A 281 45.94 -18.06 -1.16
N ILE A 282 46.17 -16.76 -1.04
CA ILE A 282 45.13 -15.73 -0.96
C ILE A 282 45.20 -14.87 -2.22
N SER A 283 44.09 -14.76 -2.95
CA SER A 283 44.03 -13.95 -4.16
C SER A 283 42.78 -13.09 -4.21
N PHE A 284 42.89 -11.92 -4.84
CA PHE A 284 41.76 -11.02 -5.07
C PHE A 284 41.34 -11.11 -6.54
N ILE A 285 40.05 -11.27 -6.82
CA ILE A 285 39.56 -11.34 -8.20
C ILE A 285 39.86 -10.06 -9.01
N HIS A 286 40.01 -8.92 -8.32
CA HIS A 286 40.25 -7.61 -8.93
C HIS A 286 41.65 -7.49 -9.53
N ASP A 287 42.61 -8.30 -9.06
CA ASP A 287 43.99 -8.29 -9.53
C ASP A 287 44.14 -9.02 -10.87
N TRP A 288 43.12 -9.79 -11.28
CA TRP A 288 43.14 -10.59 -12.50
C TRP A 288 42.34 -9.92 -13.61
N THR A 289 43.02 -9.63 -14.72
CA THR A 289 42.35 -9.18 -15.95
C THR A 289 41.57 -10.32 -16.60
N ASP A 290 40.60 -10.00 -17.47
CA ASP A 290 39.80 -11.03 -18.15
C ASP A 290 40.66 -12.03 -18.95
N LYS A 291 41.83 -11.62 -19.45
CA LYS A 291 42.79 -12.49 -20.14
C LYS A 291 43.51 -13.47 -19.21
N GLN A 292 43.71 -13.10 -17.94
CA GLN A 292 44.42 -13.91 -16.94
C GLN A 292 43.48 -14.77 -16.09
N LYS A 293 42.16 -14.56 -16.17
CA LYS A 293 41.16 -15.37 -15.44
C LYS A 293 41.28 -16.89 -15.69
N PRO A 294 41.59 -17.41 -16.89
CA PRO A 294 41.80 -18.84 -17.08
C PRO A 294 42.91 -19.42 -16.19
N GLU A 295 44.00 -18.66 -15.97
CA GLU A 295 45.10 -19.05 -15.08
C GLU A 295 44.64 -19.08 -13.62
N LEU A 296 43.88 -18.07 -13.18
CA LEU A 296 43.24 -18.08 -11.85
C LEU A 296 42.35 -19.33 -11.68
N PHE A 297 41.60 -19.70 -12.70
CA PHE A 297 40.71 -20.87 -12.63
C PHE A 297 41.50 -22.14 -12.41
N GLN A 298 42.57 -22.33 -13.17
CA GLN A 298 43.47 -23.47 -13.02
C GLN A 298 44.09 -23.51 -11.61
N LYS A 299 44.67 -22.40 -11.15
CA LYS A 299 45.30 -22.30 -9.83
C LYS A 299 44.33 -22.60 -8.69
N MET A 300 43.08 -22.15 -8.80
CA MET A 300 42.06 -22.41 -7.78
C MET A 300 41.57 -23.86 -7.82
N ASN A 301 41.31 -24.43 -9.01
CA ASN A 301 40.90 -25.83 -9.14
C ASN A 301 41.99 -26.83 -8.70
N GLN A 302 43.26 -26.46 -8.86
CA GLN A 302 44.41 -27.24 -8.35
C GLN A 302 44.65 -27.06 -6.84
N GLY A 303 44.02 -26.06 -6.22
CA GLY A 303 44.21 -25.72 -4.81
C GLY A 303 45.55 -25.06 -4.53
N GLU A 304 46.15 -24.38 -5.51
CA GLU A 304 47.28 -23.47 -5.29
C GLU A 304 46.79 -22.16 -4.65
N ILE A 305 45.70 -21.62 -5.19
CA ILE A 305 44.93 -20.55 -4.55
C ILE A 305 43.82 -21.21 -3.74
N ARG A 306 43.81 -20.95 -2.44
CA ARG A 306 42.88 -21.56 -1.48
C ARG A 306 41.77 -20.61 -1.06
N ILE A 307 42.01 -19.31 -1.13
CA ILE A 307 41.07 -18.27 -0.69
C ILE A 307 40.97 -17.23 -1.80
N LEU A 308 39.77 -17.09 -2.38
CA LEU A 308 39.47 -16.07 -3.38
C LEU A 308 38.52 -15.03 -2.78
N ILE A 309 38.91 -13.76 -2.81
CA ILE A 309 38.08 -12.65 -2.30
C ILE A 309 37.60 -11.80 -3.49
N GLY A 310 36.31 -11.51 -3.55
CA GLY A 310 35.73 -10.79 -4.69
C GLY A 310 34.36 -10.15 -4.45
N SER A 311 34.03 -9.21 -5.33
CA SER A 311 32.72 -8.56 -5.36
C SER A 311 31.75 -9.39 -6.22
N THR A 312 30.45 -9.18 -6.04
CA THR A 312 29.40 -9.78 -6.89
C THR A 312 29.64 -9.49 -8.35
N GLU A 313 30.05 -8.26 -8.69
CA GLU A 313 30.24 -7.86 -10.08
C GLU A 313 31.38 -8.65 -10.75
N LYS A 314 32.52 -8.81 -10.05
CA LYS A 314 33.72 -9.45 -10.61
C LYS A 314 33.72 -10.97 -10.46
N ALA A 315 33.15 -11.50 -9.38
CA ALA A 315 33.15 -12.93 -9.06
C ALA A 315 31.79 -13.62 -9.22
N GLY A 316 30.69 -12.87 -9.33
CA GLY A 316 29.35 -13.41 -9.46
C GLY A 316 29.06 -14.05 -10.82
N THR A 317 29.72 -13.63 -11.89
CA THR A 317 29.51 -14.18 -13.25
C THR A 317 30.78 -14.76 -13.88
N GLY A 318 30.66 -15.96 -14.46
CA GLY A 318 31.68 -16.52 -15.36
C GLY A 318 32.94 -17.12 -14.73
N LEU A 319 32.99 -17.38 -13.41
CA LEU A 319 34.11 -18.13 -12.80
C LEU A 319 33.88 -19.64 -12.87
N ASN A 320 34.90 -20.39 -13.29
CA ASN A 320 34.95 -21.85 -13.33
C ASN A 320 35.98 -22.40 -12.34
N VAL A 321 35.67 -22.28 -11.03
CA VAL A 321 36.62 -22.52 -9.92
C VAL A 321 36.15 -23.56 -8.90
N GLN A 322 35.11 -24.32 -9.25
CA GLN A 322 34.30 -25.10 -8.31
C GLN A 322 34.94 -26.41 -7.83
N GLU A 323 35.98 -26.94 -8.48
CA GLU A 323 36.41 -28.33 -8.29
C GLU A 323 36.72 -28.70 -6.83
N ARG A 324 37.23 -27.72 -6.06
CA ARG A 324 37.64 -27.88 -4.66
C ARG A 324 36.92 -26.95 -3.69
N VAL A 325 35.83 -26.29 -4.09
CA VAL A 325 35.18 -25.29 -3.23
C VAL A 325 34.42 -25.97 -2.10
N ILE A 326 34.83 -25.74 -0.86
CA ILE A 326 34.17 -26.31 0.33
C ILE A 326 33.27 -25.31 1.05
N ALA A 327 33.56 -24.01 0.91
CA ALA A 327 32.84 -22.96 1.62
C ALA A 327 32.73 -21.65 0.83
N LEU A 328 31.58 -21.00 1.01
CA LEU A 328 31.27 -19.65 0.56
C LEU A 328 31.03 -18.75 1.78
N HIS A 329 31.54 -17.53 1.75
CA HIS A 329 31.44 -16.56 2.83
C HIS A 329 30.86 -15.25 2.30
N HIS A 330 29.70 -14.82 2.80
CA HIS A 330 29.05 -13.56 2.44
C HIS A 330 29.20 -12.56 3.58
N LEU A 331 30.11 -11.60 3.44
CA LEU A 331 30.30 -10.50 4.41
C LEU A 331 29.18 -9.46 4.34
N ASP A 332 28.60 -9.31 3.16
CA ASP A 332 27.37 -8.57 2.92
C ASP A 332 26.46 -9.35 1.98
N ILE A 333 25.18 -8.98 2.04
CA ILE A 333 24.13 -9.62 1.27
C ILE A 333 23.69 -8.64 0.16
N PRO A 334 23.62 -9.09 -1.11
CA PRO A 334 23.17 -8.25 -2.21
C PRO A 334 21.70 -7.85 -2.05
N TRP A 335 21.19 -6.97 -2.90
CA TRP A 335 19.77 -6.58 -2.86
C TRP A 335 18.87 -7.45 -3.74
N LYS A 336 19.47 -8.18 -4.68
CA LYS A 336 18.77 -9.00 -5.65
C LYS A 336 18.96 -10.49 -5.34
N PRO A 337 17.87 -11.29 -5.33
CA PRO A 337 17.98 -12.74 -5.13
C PRO A 337 18.84 -13.40 -6.21
N SER A 338 18.77 -12.91 -7.45
CA SER A 338 19.56 -13.41 -8.57
C SER A 338 21.07 -13.28 -8.34
N GLU A 339 21.51 -12.18 -7.73
CA GLU A 339 22.91 -11.98 -7.37
C GLU A 339 23.37 -12.96 -6.30
N LEU A 340 22.54 -13.21 -5.27
CA LEU A 340 22.84 -14.19 -4.23
C LEU A 340 22.89 -15.62 -4.81
N GLU A 341 21.92 -15.99 -5.66
CA GLU A 341 21.89 -17.28 -6.36
C GLU A 341 23.13 -17.47 -7.24
N GLN A 342 23.56 -16.43 -7.95
CA GLN A 342 24.78 -16.44 -8.76
C GLN A 342 26.04 -16.62 -7.92
N ARG A 343 26.15 -15.95 -6.77
CA ARG A 343 27.28 -16.14 -5.83
C ARG A 343 27.28 -17.58 -5.29
N ASN A 344 26.13 -18.07 -4.83
CA ASN A 344 25.96 -19.43 -4.30
C ASN A 344 26.29 -20.51 -5.34
N GLY A 345 25.93 -20.27 -6.61
CA GLY A 345 26.24 -21.13 -7.75
C GLY A 345 27.72 -21.20 -8.12
N ARG A 346 28.63 -20.49 -7.42
CA ARG A 346 30.09 -20.64 -7.57
C ARG A 346 30.66 -21.79 -6.76
N GLY A 347 30.01 -22.14 -5.64
CA GLY A 347 30.36 -23.31 -4.84
C GLY A 347 29.48 -24.52 -5.14
N ALA A 348 28.15 -24.33 -5.06
CA ALA A 348 27.17 -25.37 -5.35
C ALA A 348 26.96 -25.57 -6.86
N ARG A 349 28.00 -26.13 -7.52
CA ARG A 349 28.11 -26.26 -8.97
C ARG A 349 28.56 -27.68 -9.36
N GLN A 350 28.14 -28.15 -10.54
CA GLN A 350 28.62 -29.41 -11.11
C GLN A 350 30.14 -29.38 -11.30
N GLY A 351 30.79 -30.51 -11.05
CA GLY A 351 32.24 -30.67 -11.18
C GLY A 351 33.02 -30.43 -9.87
N ASN A 352 32.33 -30.10 -8.77
CA ASN A 352 32.93 -30.06 -7.45
C ASN A 352 33.11 -31.48 -6.89
N TRP A 353 34.21 -32.12 -7.24
CA TRP A 353 34.52 -33.49 -6.81
C TRP A 353 34.84 -33.54 -5.31
N LEU A 354 35.49 -32.51 -4.76
CA LEU A 354 35.90 -32.52 -3.36
C LEU A 354 34.69 -32.51 -2.43
N ALA A 355 33.71 -31.66 -2.70
CA ALA A 355 32.47 -31.64 -1.93
C ALA A 355 31.75 -32.99 -2.01
N ARG A 356 31.71 -33.59 -3.20
CA ARG A 356 31.06 -34.89 -3.44
C ARG A 356 31.67 -36.02 -2.62
N GLU A 357 33.00 -36.13 -2.63
CA GLU A 357 33.70 -37.28 -2.06
C GLU A 357 34.03 -37.13 -0.58
N GLN A 358 34.35 -35.92 -0.12
CA GLN A 358 34.89 -35.71 1.23
C GLN A 358 33.95 -34.94 2.18
N TYR A 359 32.93 -34.26 1.65
CA TYR A 359 32.02 -33.42 2.45
C TYR A 359 30.55 -33.82 2.29
N GLY A 360 30.28 -35.10 2.01
CA GLY A 360 28.92 -35.64 1.91
C GLY A 360 28.07 -34.96 0.83
N ASN A 361 28.71 -34.53 -0.26
CA ASN A 361 28.10 -33.76 -1.35
C ASN A 361 27.49 -32.43 -0.88
N LYS A 362 28.13 -31.75 0.07
CA LYS A 362 27.71 -30.44 0.61
C LYS A 362 28.79 -29.38 0.50
N VAL A 363 28.36 -28.13 0.26
CA VAL A 363 29.18 -26.93 0.32
C VAL A 363 28.61 -26.01 1.39
N GLN A 364 29.44 -25.55 2.31
CA GLN A 364 29.02 -24.65 3.39
C GLN A 364 28.85 -23.22 2.87
N CYS A 365 27.81 -22.53 3.32
CA CYS A 365 27.55 -21.14 2.96
C CYS A 365 27.31 -20.32 4.23
N PHE A 366 28.25 -19.44 4.56
CA PHE A 366 28.19 -18.61 5.76
C PHE A 366 27.74 -17.20 5.40
N VAL A 367 26.67 -16.73 6.03
CA VAL A 367 26.18 -15.36 5.92
C VAL A 367 26.46 -14.64 7.24
N TYR A 368 27.28 -13.59 7.21
CA TYR A 368 27.64 -12.85 8.43
C TYR A 368 26.71 -11.66 8.62
N ALA A 369 25.96 -11.64 9.71
CA ALA A 369 25.00 -10.58 10.03
C ALA A 369 25.26 -10.02 11.43
N VAL A 370 25.34 -8.68 11.53
CA VAL A 370 25.40 -8.02 12.84
C VAL A 370 23.97 -7.87 13.37
N GLU A 371 23.74 -8.22 14.63
CA GLU A 371 22.45 -8.03 15.28
C GLU A 371 22.10 -6.53 15.37
N GLN A 372 20.82 -6.18 15.33
CA GLN A 372 20.36 -4.78 15.35
C GLN A 372 20.94 -3.92 14.21
N SER A 373 21.26 -4.56 13.08
CA SER A 373 21.75 -3.90 11.87
C SER A 373 20.85 -4.17 10.67
N LEU A 374 21.12 -3.49 9.55
CA LEU A 374 20.38 -3.69 8.30
C LEU A 374 20.57 -5.08 7.67
N ASP A 375 21.51 -5.90 8.14
CA ASP A 375 21.79 -7.21 7.55
C ASP A 375 20.60 -8.18 7.68
N ASN A 376 20.03 -8.31 8.88
CA ASN A 376 18.89 -9.22 9.13
C ASN A 376 17.67 -8.85 8.28
N TYR A 377 17.41 -7.55 8.14
CA TYR A 377 16.31 -7.06 7.32
C TYR A 377 16.50 -7.38 5.84
N LYS A 378 17.71 -7.14 5.30
CA LYS A 378 18.02 -7.49 3.91
C LYS A 378 17.88 -8.98 3.65
N PHE A 379 18.32 -9.82 4.59
CA PHE A 379 18.19 -11.28 4.45
C PHE A 379 16.72 -11.70 4.38
N ASN A 380 15.88 -11.19 5.27
CA ASN A 380 14.43 -11.46 5.25
C ASN A 380 13.77 -10.97 3.96
N LEU A 381 14.13 -9.76 3.50
CA LEU A 381 13.62 -9.20 2.25
C LEU A 381 13.96 -10.10 1.05
N LEU A 382 15.21 -10.55 0.96
CA LEU A 382 15.64 -11.45 -0.11
C LEU A 382 14.92 -12.79 -0.06
N LYS A 383 14.71 -13.35 1.13
CA LYS A 383 14.00 -14.63 1.31
C LYS A 383 12.55 -14.53 0.82
N ASN A 384 11.86 -13.43 1.10
CA ASN A 384 10.50 -13.20 0.60
C ASN A 384 10.49 -13.14 -0.94
N LYS A 385 11.42 -12.38 -1.54
CA LYS A 385 11.55 -12.28 -3.00
C LYS A 385 11.89 -13.62 -3.66
N GLN A 386 12.78 -14.41 -3.05
CA GLN A 386 13.13 -15.73 -3.53
C GLN A 386 11.95 -16.71 -3.45
N THR A 387 11.14 -16.61 -2.39
CA THR A 387 9.92 -17.42 -2.23
C THR A 387 8.93 -17.13 -3.36
N PHE A 388 8.69 -15.85 -3.66
CA PHE A 388 7.85 -15.44 -4.80
C PHE A 388 8.36 -16.02 -6.13
N ILE A 389 9.64 -15.82 -6.43
CA ILE A 389 10.27 -16.34 -7.66
C ILE A 389 10.14 -17.86 -7.74
N SER A 390 10.31 -18.58 -6.61
CA SER A 390 10.21 -20.04 -6.58
C SER A 390 8.79 -20.55 -6.81
N GLN A 391 7.78 -19.88 -6.26
CA GLN A 391 6.37 -20.24 -6.45
C GLN A 391 5.92 -20.06 -7.90
N MET A 392 6.32 -18.95 -8.53
CA MET A 392 6.10 -18.73 -9.97
C MET A 392 6.79 -19.79 -10.83
N LYS A 393 7.99 -20.24 -10.45
CA LYS A 393 8.80 -21.20 -11.20
C LYS A 393 8.33 -22.66 -11.08
N ASN A 394 7.86 -23.07 -9.90
CA ASN A 394 7.57 -24.48 -9.61
C ASN A 394 6.11 -24.88 -9.86
N CYS A 395 5.24 -23.94 -10.26
CA CYS A 395 3.81 -24.20 -10.44
C CYS A 395 3.15 -24.84 -9.19
N GLU A 396 3.63 -24.49 -7.99
CA GLU A 396 3.00 -24.95 -6.75
C GLU A 396 1.66 -24.21 -6.59
N LEU A 397 0.58 -24.84 -7.09
CA LEU A 397 -0.79 -24.31 -7.18
C LEU A 397 -1.44 -23.91 -5.83
N ASN A 398 -0.73 -24.07 -4.71
CA ASN A 398 -1.27 -23.94 -3.37
C ASN A 398 -1.36 -22.51 -2.84
N VAL A 399 -0.81 -21.52 -3.57
CA VAL A 399 -0.81 -20.12 -3.11
C VAL A 399 -1.45 -19.22 -4.16
N ARG A 400 -2.69 -18.77 -3.90
CA ARG A 400 -3.45 -17.86 -4.79
C ARG A 400 -3.03 -16.39 -4.70
N THR A 401 -2.41 -16.00 -3.59
CA THR A 401 -2.00 -14.62 -3.31
C THR A 401 -0.61 -14.60 -2.70
N ILE A 402 0.30 -13.77 -3.23
CA ILE A 402 1.67 -13.61 -2.70
C ILE A 402 1.96 -12.14 -2.44
N ASP A 403 2.56 -11.84 -1.29
CA ASP A 403 3.03 -10.51 -0.89
C ASP A 403 4.49 -10.31 -1.34
N GLU A 404 4.73 -9.36 -2.24
CA GLU A 404 6.07 -8.96 -2.73
C GLU A 404 6.89 -8.18 -1.68
N GLY A 405 6.23 -7.73 -0.60
CA GLY A 405 6.81 -6.92 0.46
C GLY A 405 6.70 -5.41 0.20
N ALA A 406 7.08 -4.60 1.19
CA ALA A 406 6.87 -3.15 1.18
C ALA A 406 7.93 -2.34 0.41
N VAL A 407 8.99 -2.96 -0.13
CA VAL A 407 10.26 -2.26 -0.33
C VAL A 407 10.67 -2.14 -1.80
N ASP A 408 10.80 -0.90 -2.24
CA ASP A 408 11.31 -0.48 -3.54
C ASP A 408 12.79 -0.07 -3.43
N GLU A 409 13.61 -0.49 -4.40
CA GLU A 409 15.03 -0.10 -4.52
C GLU A 409 15.22 1.42 -4.67
N LYS A 410 14.23 2.15 -5.20
CA LYS A 410 14.32 3.59 -5.48
C LYS A 410 13.87 4.48 -4.33
N SER A 411 12.96 4.02 -3.48
CA SER A 411 12.37 4.83 -2.40
C SER A 411 13.19 4.82 -1.11
N GLY A 412 14.18 3.93 -0.98
CA GLY A 412 14.96 3.77 0.24
C GLY A 412 14.11 3.23 1.40
N MET A 413 14.74 3.06 2.56
CA MET A 413 14.05 2.58 3.75
C MET A 413 13.27 3.72 4.42
N ASN A 414 12.01 3.46 4.78
CA ASN A 414 11.20 4.42 5.55
C ASN A 414 11.84 4.64 6.94
N PHE A 415 11.89 5.90 7.38
CA PHE A 415 12.48 6.32 8.66
C PHE A 415 12.00 5.47 9.85
N SER A 416 10.70 5.15 9.93
CA SER A 416 10.16 4.35 11.04
C SER A 416 10.66 2.90 11.03
N GLU A 417 10.80 2.30 9.85
CA GLU A 417 11.34 0.95 9.71
C GLU A 417 12.84 0.92 10.01
N TYR A 418 13.54 1.96 9.59
CA TYR A 418 14.96 2.15 9.86
C TYR A 418 15.24 2.22 11.37
N ILE A 419 14.47 3.03 12.11
CA ILE A 419 14.61 3.13 13.58
C ILE A 419 14.29 1.80 14.26
N ALA A 420 13.22 1.11 13.88
CA ALA A 420 12.83 -0.16 14.52
C ALA A 420 13.90 -1.26 14.39
N ILE A 421 14.61 -1.29 13.26
CA ILE A 421 15.69 -2.26 13.03
C ILE A 421 16.92 -1.93 13.87
N LEU A 422 17.32 -0.65 13.84
CA LEU A 422 18.50 -0.19 14.57
C LEU A 422 18.30 -0.21 16.08
N SER A 423 17.07 0.01 16.57
CA SER A 423 16.73 -0.10 17.98
C SER A 423 16.59 -1.54 18.45
N GLY A 424 16.39 -2.49 17.53
CA GLY A 424 16.06 -3.88 17.82
C GLY A 424 14.68 -4.08 18.45
N ASP A 425 13.83 -3.04 18.50
CA ASP A 425 12.49 -3.10 19.05
C ASP A 425 11.43 -2.99 17.95
N THR A 426 10.83 -4.14 17.61
CA THR A 426 9.76 -4.22 16.60
C THR A 426 8.44 -3.65 17.09
N SER A 427 8.25 -3.46 18.41
CA SER A 427 7.00 -2.99 19.01
C SER A 427 6.59 -1.62 18.46
N LEU A 428 7.54 -0.72 18.19
CA LEU A 428 7.28 0.59 17.60
C LEU A 428 6.78 0.51 16.16
N LEU A 429 7.32 -0.44 15.38
CA LEU A 429 6.90 -0.68 14.00
C LEU A 429 5.52 -1.35 13.94
N GLU A 430 5.26 -2.31 14.83
CA GLU A 430 3.96 -2.95 14.97
C GLU A 430 2.90 -1.95 15.41
N LYS A 431 3.21 -1.09 16.41
CA LYS A 431 2.37 0.04 16.83
C LYS A 431 2.02 0.93 15.64
N SER A 432 3.02 1.42 14.91
CA SER A 432 2.80 2.31 13.77
C SER A 432 1.95 1.67 12.67
N LYS A 433 2.14 0.37 12.40
CA LYS A 433 1.31 -0.37 11.44
C LYS A 433 -0.14 -0.51 11.91
N LEU A 434 -0.34 -0.76 13.20
CA LEU A 434 -1.67 -0.91 13.81
C LEU A 434 -2.44 0.41 13.86
N GLU A 435 -1.81 1.50 14.30
CA GLU A 435 -2.37 2.86 14.28
C GLU A 435 -2.85 3.24 12.87
N LYS A 436 -2.06 2.92 11.84
CA LYS A 436 -2.42 3.18 10.44
C LYS A 436 -3.64 2.39 9.99
N LYS A 437 -3.73 1.10 10.33
CA LYS A 437 -4.91 0.29 9.98
C LYS A 437 -6.16 0.79 10.69
N ILE A 438 -6.05 1.18 11.97
CA ILE A 438 -7.14 1.74 12.75
C ILE A 438 -7.64 3.05 12.12
N ALA A 439 -6.76 3.99 11.79
CA ALA A 439 -7.15 5.27 11.19
C ALA A 439 -7.93 5.09 9.87
N VAL A 440 -7.55 4.12 9.04
CA VAL A 440 -8.27 3.78 7.79
C VAL A 440 -9.64 3.20 8.08
N LEU A 441 -9.73 2.21 8.97
CA LEU A 441 -11.00 1.60 9.35
C LEU A 441 -11.95 2.62 10.00
N GLU A 442 -11.42 3.57 10.78
CA GLU A 442 -12.19 4.69 11.33
C GLU A 442 -12.71 5.62 10.23
N SER A 443 -11.88 5.96 9.24
CA SER A 443 -12.30 6.77 8.10
C SER A 443 -13.41 6.08 7.29
N LEU A 444 -13.26 4.78 7.01
CA LEU A 444 -14.29 3.96 6.33
C LEU A 444 -15.58 3.90 7.14
N LYS A 445 -15.48 3.77 8.47
CA LYS A 445 -16.64 3.78 9.37
C LYS A 445 -17.37 5.14 9.32
N VAL A 446 -16.65 6.25 9.31
CA VAL A 446 -17.24 7.59 9.14
C VAL A 446 -17.94 7.73 7.78
N ALA A 447 -17.32 7.23 6.70
CA ALA A 447 -17.94 7.23 5.37
C ALA A 447 -19.23 6.41 5.35
N HIS A 448 -19.22 5.19 5.92
CA HIS A 448 -20.39 4.33 6.08
C HIS A 448 -21.55 5.04 6.78
N TYR A 449 -21.29 5.70 7.92
CA TYR A 449 -22.34 6.45 8.63
C TYR A 449 -22.85 7.67 7.85
N ARG A 450 -21.99 8.33 7.06
CA ARG A 450 -22.44 9.42 6.17
C ARG A 450 -23.38 8.89 5.09
N GLU A 451 -23.07 7.74 4.49
CA GLU A 451 -23.94 7.10 3.50
C GLU A 451 -25.26 6.63 4.12
N GLN A 452 -25.22 6.00 5.30
CA GLN A 452 -26.41 5.60 6.05
C GLN A 452 -27.30 6.80 6.39
N SER A 453 -26.70 7.92 6.81
CA SER A 453 -27.42 9.16 7.09
C SER A 453 -28.10 9.74 5.84
N LYS A 454 -27.38 9.81 4.71
CA LYS A 454 -27.95 10.23 3.41
C LYS A 454 -29.10 9.32 2.96
N ALA A 455 -28.94 8.00 3.11
CA ALA A 455 -29.96 7.03 2.79
C ALA A 455 -31.21 7.21 3.67
N LYS A 456 -31.03 7.52 4.97
CA LYS A 456 -32.12 7.82 5.90
C LYS A 456 -32.90 9.07 5.49
N THR A 457 -32.21 10.17 5.17
CA THR A 457 -32.89 11.39 4.67
C THR A 457 -33.70 11.09 3.41
N LYS A 458 -33.14 10.31 2.48
CA LYS A 458 -33.84 9.94 1.24
C LYS A 458 -35.04 9.02 1.51
N LEU A 459 -34.93 8.11 2.48
CA LEU A 459 -36.02 7.25 2.91
C LEU A 459 -37.17 8.07 3.50
N ASP A 460 -36.87 9.06 4.33
CA ASP A 460 -37.87 9.96 4.91
C ASP A 460 -38.63 10.74 3.81
N THR A 461 -37.92 11.24 2.79
CA THR A 461 -38.55 11.88 1.62
C THR A 461 -39.46 10.93 0.85
N LEU A 462 -39.01 9.69 0.59
CA LEU A 462 -39.83 8.69 -0.11
C LEU A 462 -41.07 8.27 0.69
N ILE A 463 -40.98 8.21 2.03
CA ILE A 463 -42.13 7.92 2.89
C ILE A 463 -43.19 9.02 2.76
N GLN A 464 -42.76 10.29 2.72
CA GLN A 464 -43.66 11.43 2.50
C GLN A 464 -44.30 11.37 1.11
N GLU A 465 -43.52 11.17 0.05
CA GLU A 465 -44.01 11.05 -1.32
C GLU A 465 -45.01 9.89 -1.47
N LYS A 466 -44.70 8.73 -0.91
CA LYS A 466 -45.60 7.56 -0.90
C LYS A 466 -46.92 7.86 -0.20
N SER A 467 -46.88 8.59 0.92
CA SER A 467 -48.09 9.00 1.65
C SER A 467 -48.97 9.91 0.81
N VAL A 468 -48.38 10.91 0.15
CA VAL A 468 -49.09 11.84 -0.74
C VAL A 468 -49.67 11.08 -1.96
N THR A 469 -48.85 10.27 -2.64
CA THR A 469 -49.29 9.46 -3.78
C THR A 469 -50.41 8.49 -3.40
N GLY A 470 -50.36 7.89 -2.22
CA GLY A 470 -51.42 7.02 -1.71
C GLY A 470 -52.74 7.75 -1.49
N LYS A 471 -52.72 8.99 -0.99
CA LYS A 471 -53.93 9.84 -0.86
C LYS A 471 -54.51 10.17 -2.23
N ILE A 472 -53.68 10.58 -3.18
CA ILE A 472 -54.09 10.89 -4.57
C ILE A 472 -54.75 9.68 -5.22
N LEU A 473 -54.15 8.49 -5.06
CA LEU A 473 -54.69 7.25 -5.62
C LEU A 473 -56.08 6.91 -5.06
N ASN A 474 -56.31 7.13 -3.75
CA ASN A 474 -57.62 6.93 -3.14
C ASN A 474 -58.68 7.86 -3.75
N TYR A 475 -58.37 9.15 -3.92
CA TYR A 475 -59.28 10.08 -4.59
C TYR A 475 -59.55 9.67 -6.04
N LEU A 476 -58.52 9.30 -6.80
CA LEU A 476 -58.66 8.83 -8.19
C LEU A 476 -59.52 7.55 -8.29
N LYS A 477 -59.41 6.64 -7.32
CA LYS A 477 -60.19 5.40 -7.27
C LYS A 477 -61.67 5.68 -7.01
N GLU A 478 -61.96 6.58 -6.06
CA GLU A 478 -63.33 7.02 -5.77
C GLU A 478 -63.93 7.77 -6.97
N ASP A 479 -63.16 8.68 -7.57
CA ASP A 479 -63.58 9.47 -8.74
C ASP A 479 -63.83 8.57 -9.97
N SER A 480 -62.96 7.59 -10.23
CA SER A 480 -63.16 6.62 -11.32
C SER A 480 -64.41 5.78 -11.08
N SER A 481 -64.60 5.26 -9.86
CA SER A 481 -65.80 4.46 -9.52
C SER A 481 -67.09 5.28 -9.69
N TRP A 482 -67.06 6.54 -9.26
CA TRP A 482 -68.17 7.47 -9.42
C TRP A 482 -68.46 7.76 -10.90
N TYR A 483 -67.43 8.13 -11.66
CA TYR A 483 -67.55 8.44 -13.08
C TYR A 483 -68.16 7.28 -13.86
N HIS A 484 -67.67 6.06 -13.66
CA HIS A 484 -68.22 4.86 -14.30
C HIS A 484 -69.66 4.56 -13.91
N SER A 485 -70.07 4.87 -12.66
CA SER A 485 -71.46 4.67 -12.22
C SER A 485 -72.46 5.62 -12.90
N GLN A 486 -72.00 6.81 -13.32
CA GLN A 486 -72.84 7.85 -13.91
C GLN A 486 -72.71 7.91 -15.45
N LEU A 487 -71.71 7.24 -16.03
CA LEU A 487 -71.36 7.32 -17.45
C LEU A 487 -72.48 6.75 -18.33
N GLN A 488 -72.90 7.54 -19.33
CA GLN A 488 -73.95 7.16 -20.28
C GLN A 488 -73.39 7.03 -21.69
N TYR A 489 -74.02 6.18 -22.51
CA TYR A 489 -73.63 5.92 -23.89
C TYR A 489 -74.77 6.28 -24.86
N GLU A 490 -74.41 6.86 -25.99
CA GLU A 490 -75.32 7.10 -27.11
C GLU A 490 -75.50 5.83 -27.96
N LYS A 491 -76.50 5.82 -28.86
CA LYS A 491 -76.88 4.65 -29.69
C LYS A 491 -75.72 4.06 -30.54
N ALA A 492 -74.65 4.82 -30.76
CA ALA A 492 -73.47 4.40 -31.53
C ALA A 492 -72.29 3.91 -30.66
N GLY A 493 -72.47 3.74 -29.34
CA GLY A 493 -71.40 3.36 -28.41
C GLY A 493 -70.46 4.52 -28.02
N THR A 494 -70.74 5.75 -28.47
CA THR A 494 -70.02 6.96 -28.07
C THR A 494 -70.43 7.40 -26.66
N LYS A 495 -69.47 7.81 -25.83
CA LYS A 495 -69.73 8.41 -24.51
C LYS A 495 -70.58 9.68 -24.67
N ALA A 496 -71.73 9.70 -24.03
CA ALA A 496 -72.64 10.85 -24.02
C ALA A 496 -71.99 12.04 -23.30
N ASN A 497 -72.36 13.26 -23.70
CA ASN A 497 -71.85 14.49 -23.08
C ASN A 497 -72.98 15.37 -22.53
N PRO A 498 -73.69 14.95 -21.45
CA PRO A 498 -74.77 15.70 -20.82
C PRO A 498 -74.20 16.84 -19.95
N ILE A 499 -73.53 17.80 -20.58
CA ILE A 499 -72.93 18.94 -19.89
C ILE A 499 -74.00 19.98 -19.55
N HIS A 500 -74.08 20.37 -18.28
CA HIS A 500 -74.99 21.41 -17.81
C HIS A 500 -74.22 22.68 -17.49
N LEU A 501 -74.38 23.72 -18.31
CA LEU A 501 -73.70 25.01 -18.12
C LEU A 501 -74.65 26.04 -17.48
N LYS A 502 -74.10 26.88 -16.59
CA LYS A 502 -74.88 27.85 -15.81
C LYS A 502 -75.47 28.92 -16.75
N GLY A 503 -76.81 28.99 -16.83
CA GLY A 503 -77.51 29.97 -17.66
C GLY A 503 -77.61 29.62 -19.16
N PHE A 504 -77.32 28.37 -19.54
CA PHE A 504 -77.36 27.91 -20.93
C PHE A 504 -78.12 26.57 -21.06
N ALA A 505 -79.26 26.58 -21.77
CA ALA A 505 -80.21 25.46 -21.81
C ALA A 505 -80.22 24.65 -23.12
N VAL A 506 -79.34 24.97 -24.07
CA VAL A 506 -79.31 24.35 -25.40
C VAL A 506 -78.37 23.13 -25.39
N ASN A 507 -78.88 21.97 -25.79
CA ASN A 507 -78.16 20.69 -25.74
C ASN A 507 -77.44 20.30 -27.06
N GLU A 508 -77.23 21.27 -27.96
CA GLU A 508 -76.57 21.02 -29.24
C GLU A 508 -75.04 21.14 -29.12
N PRO A 509 -74.24 20.12 -29.52
CA PRO A 509 -72.79 20.10 -29.31
C PRO A 509 -72.04 21.28 -29.91
N GLU A 510 -72.46 21.77 -31.08
CA GLU A 510 -71.78 22.89 -31.74
C GLU A 510 -71.99 24.22 -31.00
N THR A 511 -73.19 24.42 -30.45
CA THR A 511 -73.57 25.63 -29.71
C THR A 511 -72.93 25.67 -28.32
N ILE A 512 -72.87 24.52 -27.64
CA ILE A 512 -72.13 24.34 -26.38
C ILE A 512 -70.64 24.67 -26.58
N GLY A 513 -70.04 24.17 -27.66
CA GLY A 513 -68.65 24.42 -28.00
C GLY A 513 -68.33 25.90 -28.21
N LYS A 514 -69.16 26.60 -29.01
CA LYS A 514 -69.03 28.04 -29.25
C LYS A 514 -69.14 28.83 -27.94
N TYR A 515 -70.08 28.43 -27.07
CA TYR A 515 -70.27 29.07 -25.78
C TYR A 515 -69.07 28.86 -24.83
N LEU A 516 -68.49 27.66 -24.78
CA LEU A 516 -67.28 27.40 -23.99
C LEU A 516 -66.07 28.20 -24.49
N ILE A 517 -65.87 28.30 -25.81
CA ILE A 517 -64.81 29.12 -26.41
C ILE A 517 -65.02 30.61 -26.06
N GLN A 518 -66.27 31.09 -26.10
CA GLN A 518 -66.61 32.46 -25.74
C GLN A 518 -66.32 32.75 -24.26
N ILE A 519 -66.73 31.86 -23.35
CA ILE A 519 -66.40 31.98 -21.92
C ILE A 519 -64.88 32.00 -21.74
N HIS A 520 -64.16 31.08 -22.39
CA HIS A 520 -62.70 30.98 -22.28
C HIS A 520 -61.98 32.27 -22.70
N ASN A 521 -62.42 32.90 -23.80
CA ASN A 521 -61.78 34.10 -24.32
C ASN A 521 -62.15 35.37 -23.54
N ASN A 522 -63.36 35.43 -22.98
CA ASN A 522 -63.90 36.63 -22.35
C ASN A 522 -63.84 36.61 -20.81
N TRP A 523 -63.27 35.56 -20.21
CA TRP A 523 -63.14 35.47 -18.76
C TRP A 523 -62.05 36.41 -18.24
N ASP A 524 -62.45 37.42 -17.48
CA ASP A 524 -61.59 38.46 -16.93
C ASP A 524 -61.44 38.38 -15.40
N GLN A 525 -62.22 37.52 -14.73
CA GLN A 525 -62.23 37.41 -13.27
C GLN A 525 -61.00 36.68 -12.73
N GLU A 526 -60.37 37.24 -11.70
CA GLU A 526 -59.23 36.62 -11.00
C GLU A 526 -59.65 35.40 -10.17
N GLN A 527 -60.91 35.34 -9.72
CA GLN A 527 -61.41 34.22 -8.93
C GLN A 527 -61.84 33.05 -9.82
N THR A 528 -61.68 31.83 -9.28
CA THR A 528 -62.15 30.60 -9.93
C THR A 528 -63.67 30.61 -10.06
N GLY A 529 -64.19 30.54 -11.29
CA GLY A 529 -65.62 30.53 -11.56
C GLY A 529 -66.16 29.13 -11.82
N LYS A 530 -67.25 28.74 -11.15
CA LYS A 530 -68.00 27.52 -11.49
C LYS A 530 -68.92 27.80 -12.67
N ILE A 531 -68.67 27.12 -13.79
CA ILE A 531 -69.37 27.35 -15.06
C ILE A 531 -70.40 26.27 -15.39
N GLY A 532 -70.32 25.09 -14.75
CA GLY A 532 -71.26 24.02 -15.01
C GLY A 532 -71.00 22.75 -14.22
N THR A 533 -71.67 21.67 -14.62
CA THR A 533 -71.52 20.33 -14.05
C THR A 533 -71.58 19.26 -15.15
N LEU A 534 -70.83 18.17 -14.98
CA LEU A 534 -70.85 17.00 -15.88
C LEU A 534 -70.58 15.74 -15.04
N TYR A 535 -71.49 14.75 -15.08
CA TYR A 535 -71.35 13.48 -14.34
C TYR A 535 -71.04 13.62 -12.84
N GLY A 536 -71.52 14.69 -12.19
CA GLY A 536 -71.23 15.00 -10.78
C GLY A 536 -69.89 15.68 -10.51
N PHE A 537 -69.14 16.04 -11.56
CA PHE A 537 -67.98 16.91 -11.48
C PHE A 537 -68.40 18.36 -11.70
N ASP A 538 -67.90 19.25 -10.86
CA ASP A 538 -68.04 20.68 -11.02
C ASP A 538 -67.00 21.17 -12.04
N LEU A 539 -67.46 21.99 -12.98
CA LEU A 539 -66.64 22.53 -14.06
C LEU A 539 -66.24 23.95 -13.72
N TYR A 540 -64.95 24.20 -13.77
CA TYR A 540 -64.36 25.47 -13.39
C TYR A 540 -63.53 26.08 -14.50
N ILE A 541 -63.45 27.41 -14.47
CA ILE A 541 -62.47 28.21 -15.20
C ILE A 541 -61.63 28.96 -14.18
N LYS A 542 -60.31 28.96 -14.38
CA LYS A 542 -59.35 29.76 -13.63
C LYS A 542 -58.51 30.59 -14.57
N ARG A 543 -58.13 31.78 -14.14
CA ARG A 543 -57.19 32.65 -14.85
C ARG A 543 -55.81 32.48 -14.21
N GLU A 544 -54.85 31.98 -14.97
CA GLU A 544 -53.47 31.78 -14.54
C GLU A 544 -52.56 32.84 -15.15
N ARG A 545 -51.62 33.34 -14.37
CA ARG A 545 -50.59 34.27 -14.81
C ARG A 545 -49.48 33.49 -15.52
N GLU A 546 -49.16 33.87 -16.74
CA GLU A 546 -48.06 33.31 -17.52
C GLU A 546 -47.05 34.41 -17.83
N ASP A 547 -45.86 34.30 -17.23
CA ASP A 547 -44.77 35.23 -17.46
C ASP A 547 -44.01 34.79 -18.73
N GLN A 548 -44.21 35.52 -19.83
CA GLN A 548 -43.49 35.28 -21.10
C GLN A 548 -42.38 36.32 -21.28
N TRP A 549 -41.21 35.84 -21.73
CA TRP A 549 -40.07 36.69 -22.07
C TRP A 549 -40.13 37.02 -23.56
N ASP A 550 -40.49 38.26 -23.92
CA ASP A 550 -40.42 38.75 -25.28
C ASP A 550 -39.40 39.89 -25.36
N THR A 551 -38.45 39.79 -26.31
CA THR A 551 -37.46 40.84 -26.64
C THR A 551 -36.94 41.66 -25.44
N ASN A 552 -36.43 40.97 -24.41
CA ASN A 552 -35.85 41.54 -23.18
C ASN A 552 -36.81 42.35 -22.26
N GLN A 553 -38.13 42.16 -22.37
CA GLN A 553 -39.10 42.66 -21.39
C GLN A 553 -39.99 41.51 -20.88
N LEU A 554 -40.32 41.55 -19.59
CA LEU A 554 -41.21 40.59 -18.96
C LEU A 554 -42.64 41.06 -19.22
N VAL A 555 -43.34 40.38 -20.13
CA VAL A 555 -44.72 40.70 -20.48
C VAL A 555 -45.63 39.79 -19.66
N GLU A 556 -46.40 40.39 -18.75
CA GLU A 556 -47.40 39.66 -17.97
C GLU A 556 -48.57 39.29 -18.88
N SER A 557 -48.70 38.01 -19.22
CA SER A 557 -49.84 37.49 -19.97
C SER A 557 -50.73 36.67 -19.04
N TYR A 558 -52.01 36.58 -19.36
CA TYR A 558 -52.96 35.77 -18.60
C TYR A 558 -53.59 34.74 -19.50
N ILE A 559 -53.63 33.51 -19.03
CA ILE A 559 -54.23 32.40 -19.73
C ILE A 559 -55.37 31.81 -18.89
N ASN A 560 -56.54 31.67 -19.50
CA ASN A 560 -57.65 30.98 -18.85
C ASN A 560 -57.46 29.47 -19.00
N SER A 561 -57.84 28.69 -18.00
CA SER A 561 -57.67 27.24 -17.98
C SER A 561 -58.93 26.59 -17.41
N PHE A 562 -59.46 25.62 -18.15
CA PHE A 562 -60.58 24.79 -17.73
C PHE A 562 -60.11 23.57 -16.95
N TYR A 563 -60.82 23.27 -15.86
CA TYR A 563 -60.65 22.02 -15.14
C TYR A 563 -61.98 21.51 -14.59
N ALA A 564 -62.08 20.19 -14.44
CA ALA A 564 -63.18 19.53 -13.74
C ALA A 564 -62.69 19.03 -12.38
N GLN A 565 -63.54 19.09 -11.37
CA GLN A 565 -63.23 18.60 -10.02
C GLN A 565 -64.47 17.96 -9.40
N ARG A 566 -64.34 16.77 -8.81
CA ARG A 566 -65.45 16.12 -8.11
C ARG A 566 -65.66 16.79 -6.77
N VAL A 567 -66.91 16.98 -6.38
CA VAL A 567 -67.26 17.50 -5.04
C VAL A 567 -66.68 16.57 -3.97
N GLY A 568 -65.78 17.07 -3.14
CA GLY A 568 -65.08 16.29 -2.09
C GLY A 568 -63.76 15.65 -2.51
N SER A 569 -63.35 15.75 -3.79
CA SER A 569 -62.03 15.33 -4.29
C SER A 569 -61.10 16.54 -4.41
N GLU A 570 -59.81 16.37 -4.11
CA GLU A 570 -58.78 17.41 -4.33
C GLU A 570 -58.16 17.34 -5.73
N ILE A 571 -58.62 16.42 -6.59
CA ILE A 571 -58.03 16.20 -7.92
C ILE A 571 -58.67 17.14 -8.95
N GLN A 572 -57.81 17.89 -9.65
CA GLN A 572 -58.19 18.73 -10.78
C GLN A 572 -57.89 18.03 -12.10
N TYR A 573 -58.94 17.72 -12.86
CA TYR A 573 -58.85 17.08 -14.16
C TYR A 573 -58.77 18.14 -15.27
N THR A 574 -57.69 18.14 -16.02
CA THR A 574 -57.48 19.03 -17.16
C THR A 574 -57.26 18.24 -18.45
N PHE A 575 -57.63 18.82 -19.59
CA PHE A 575 -57.29 18.29 -20.91
C PHE A 575 -56.55 19.38 -21.68
N ASN A 576 -55.47 19.05 -22.40
CA ASN A 576 -54.67 20.04 -23.15
C ASN A 576 -54.29 21.28 -22.32
N GLN A 577 -53.79 21.08 -21.09
CA GLN A 577 -53.47 22.16 -20.12
C GLN A 577 -54.65 23.09 -19.79
N GLY A 578 -55.88 22.62 -19.97
CA GLY A 578 -57.12 23.38 -19.77
C GLY A 578 -57.47 24.32 -20.92
N GLN A 579 -56.81 24.18 -22.08
CA GLN A 579 -57.12 24.95 -23.28
C GLN A 579 -58.16 24.22 -24.15
N PRO A 580 -59.36 24.81 -24.39
CA PRO A 580 -60.32 24.26 -25.33
C PRO A 580 -59.81 24.38 -26.77
N ASN A 581 -60.29 23.51 -27.65
CA ASN A 581 -59.98 23.63 -29.08
C ASN A 581 -60.73 24.83 -29.66
N LYS A 582 -60.00 25.88 -30.07
CA LYS A 582 -60.59 27.14 -30.56
C LYS A 582 -61.15 27.03 -31.98
N ASP A 583 -60.63 26.11 -32.79
CA ASP A 583 -60.98 25.98 -34.21
C ASP A 583 -62.17 25.05 -34.46
N ASN A 584 -62.45 24.13 -33.53
CA ASN A 584 -63.52 23.14 -33.67
C ASN A 584 -64.46 23.15 -32.45
N PRO A 585 -65.64 23.79 -32.56
CA PRO A 585 -66.62 23.84 -31.47
C PRO A 585 -67.06 22.45 -30.97
N LYS A 586 -67.20 21.45 -31.85
CA LYS A 586 -67.62 20.11 -31.43
C LYS A 586 -66.57 19.44 -30.53
N LEU A 587 -65.28 19.73 -30.74
CA LEU A 587 -64.20 19.26 -29.87
C LEU A 587 -64.14 20.07 -28.56
N ALA A 588 -64.37 21.38 -28.61
CA ALA A 588 -64.47 22.22 -27.42
C ALA A 588 -65.59 21.75 -26.47
N ALA A 589 -66.75 21.37 -27.02
CA ALA A 589 -67.86 20.84 -26.24
C ALA A 589 -67.49 19.58 -25.43
N ARG A 590 -66.57 18.76 -25.96
CA ARG A 590 -66.09 17.52 -25.31
C ARG A 590 -64.89 17.74 -24.39
N HIS A 591 -64.41 18.98 -24.21
CA HIS A 591 -63.19 19.26 -23.45
C HIS A 591 -63.23 18.70 -22.02
N PHE A 592 -64.30 18.99 -21.27
CA PHE A 592 -64.46 18.50 -19.91
C PHE A 592 -64.67 16.99 -19.82
N LEU A 593 -65.40 16.41 -20.77
CA LEU A 593 -65.54 14.96 -20.87
C LEU A 593 -64.17 14.30 -21.06
N ASN A 594 -63.36 14.80 -21.99
CA ASN A 594 -62.00 14.31 -22.23
C ASN A 594 -61.07 14.56 -21.03
N ALA A 595 -61.30 15.60 -20.24
CA ALA A 595 -60.52 15.86 -19.02
C ALA A 595 -60.84 14.81 -17.93
N ILE A 596 -62.13 14.55 -17.68
CA ILE A 596 -62.60 13.55 -16.71
C ILE A 596 -62.20 12.14 -17.14
N ASP A 597 -62.26 11.84 -18.45
CA ASP A 597 -61.91 10.51 -19.00
C ASP A 597 -60.46 10.09 -18.71
N ARG A 598 -59.59 11.04 -18.37
CA ARG A 598 -58.21 10.76 -17.96
C ARG A 598 -58.10 10.13 -16.58
N VAL A 599 -59.18 10.07 -15.79
CA VAL A 599 -59.16 9.52 -14.43
C VAL A 599 -58.53 8.13 -14.37
N ASP A 600 -58.83 7.24 -15.33
CA ASP A 600 -58.26 5.89 -15.36
C ASP A 600 -56.79 5.89 -15.75
N SER A 601 -56.41 6.73 -16.71
CA SER A 601 -55.02 6.88 -17.12
C SER A 601 -54.14 7.46 -16.00
N LEU A 602 -54.68 8.40 -15.23
CA LEU A 602 -54.02 8.99 -14.06
C LEU A 602 -53.95 7.97 -12.93
N HIS A 603 -55.03 7.24 -12.66
CA HIS A 603 -55.03 6.15 -11.67
C HIS A 603 -53.96 5.10 -12.00
N ALA A 604 -53.89 4.63 -13.25
CA ALA A 604 -52.87 3.68 -13.68
C ALA A 604 -51.44 4.23 -13.53
N LYS A 605 -51.23 5.50 -13.85
CA LYS A 605 -49.93 6.17 -13.67
C LYS A 605 -49.52 6.22 -12.19
N TYR A 606 -50.37 6.78 -11.32
CA TYR A 606 -50.07 6.90 -9.90
C TYR A 606 -49.99 5.54 -9.18
N GLN A 607 -50.70 4.53 -9.68
CA GLN A 607 -50.56 3.15 -9.20
C GLN A 607 -49.15 2.61 -9.48
N LYS A 608 -48.65 2.81 -10.70
CA LYS A 608 -47.27 2.43 -11.08
C LYS A 608 -46.24 3.20 -10.25
N ASP A 609 -46.41 4.51 -10.12
CA ASP A 609 -45.51 5.35 -9.31
C ASP A 609 -45.47 4.88 -7.85
N LEU A 610 -46.61 4.46 -7.28
CA LEU A 610 -46.69 3.92 -5.92
C LEU A 610 -45.93 2.59 -5.77
N GLU A 611 -45.98 1.72 -6.79
CA GLU A 611 -45.24 0.46 -6.81
C GLU A 611 -43.73 0.70 -6.89
N GLU A 612 -43.27 1.63 -7.72
CA GLU A 612 -41.86 2.05 -7.79
C GLU A 612 -41.38 2.66 -6.47
N LEU A 613 -42.19 3.53 -5.83
CA LEU A 613 -41.88 4.10 -4.52
C LEU A 613 -41.78 3.01 -3.44
N LYS A 614 -42.65 1.99 -3.45
CA LYS A 614 -42.58 0.85 -2.52
C LYS A 614 -41.31 0.02 -2.72
N ALA A 615 -40.93 -0.26 -3.97
CA ALA A 615 -39.71 -1.00 -4.29
C ALA A 615 -38.46 -0.24 -3.80
N ASN A 616 -38.37 1.06 -4.10
CA ASN A 616 -37.27 1.92 -3.68
C ASN A 616 -37.18 2.06 -2.16
N GLN A 617 -38.32 2.13 -1.47
CA GLN A 617 -38.37 2.14 -0.01
C GLN A 617 -37.74 0.88 0.58
N SER A 618 -38.05 -0.31 0.04
CA SER A 618 -37.49 -1.58 0.52
C SER A 618 -35.96 -1.60 0.42
N ILE A 619 -35.41 -1.18 -0.73
CA ILE A 619 -33.96 -1.15 -0.98
C ILE A 619 -33.27 -0.18 -0.01
N LEU A 620 -33.80 1.03 0.16
CA LEU A 620 -33.22 2.02 1.08
C LEU A 620 -33.33 1.62 2.54
N THR A 621 -34.41 0.93 2.93
CA THR A 621 -34.58 0.41 4.30
C THR A 621 -33.47 -0.61 4.60
N GLU A 622 -33.20 -1.53 3.68
CA GLU A 622 -32.12 -2.52 3.82
C GLU A 622 -30.75 -1.83 3.96
N LEU A 623 -30.45 -0.84 3.12
CA LEU A 623 -29.22 -0.06 3.21
C LEU A 623 -29.07 0.70 4.53
N THR A 624 -30.16 1.23 5.09
CA THR A 624 -30.11 1.93 6.38
C THR A 624 -29.87 1.00 7.57
N CYS A 625 -30.19 -0.29 7.47
CA CYS A 625 -30.00 -1.26 8.55
C CYS A 625 -28.65 -1.97 8.52
N LYS A 626 -27.86 -1.82 7.45
CA LYS A 626 -26.60 -2.56 7.28
C LYS A 626 -25.52 -2.07 8.27
N PRO A 627 -24.99 -2.95 9.14
CA PRO A 627 -23.89 -2.59 10.04
C PRO A 627 -22.58 -2.41 9.28
N PHE A 628 -21.59 -1.80 9.92
CA PHE A 628 -20.24 -1.72 9.35
C PHE A 628 -19.55 -3.09 9.42
N ASP A 629 -19.33 -3.72 8.26
CA ASP A 629 -18.84 -5.10 8.14
C ASP A 629 -17.49 -5.36 8.86
N LYS A 630 -16.68 -4.31 9.09
CA LYS A 630 -15.35 -4.40 9.71
C LYS A 630 -15.30 -3.89 11.16
N GLU A 631 -16.44 -3.78 11.83
CA GLU A 631 -16.52 -3.28 13.22
C GLU A 631 -15.72 -4.16 14.20
N THR A 632 -15.84 -5.48 14.08
CA THR A 632 -15.13 -6.44 14.94
C THR A 632 -13.62 -6.38 14.73
N GLU A 633 -13.18 -6.29 13.47
CA GLU A 633 -11.77 -6.12 13.10
C GLU A 633 -11.19 -4.82 13.68
N LEU A 634 -11.94 -3.71 13.61
CA LEU A 634 -11.53 -2.43 14.17
C LEU A 634 -11.37 -2.48 15.69
N ILE A 635 -12.32 -3.10 16.41
CA ILE A 635 -12.25 -3.25 17.86
C ILE A 635 -11.04 -4.12 18.26
N GLN A 636 -10.84 -5.23 17.57
CA GLN A 636 -9.70 -6.12 17.82
C GLN A 636 -8.37 -5.39 17.61
N MET A 637 -8.23 -4.64 16.52
CA MET A 637 -7.03 -3.84 16.26
C MET A 637 -6.81 -2.78 17.34
N LYS A 638 -7.85 -2.08 17.79
CA LYS A 638 -7.71 -1.11 18.90
C LYS A 638 -7.22 -1.76 20.20
N ASN A 639 -7.72 -2.95 20.51
CA ASN A 639 -7.26 -3.71 21.67
C ASN A 639 -5.79 -4.15 21.53
N ASP A 640 -5.40 -4.62 20.35
CA ASP A 640 -4.02 -5.00 20.04
C ASP A 640 -3.07 -3.80 20.13
N LEU A 641 -3.49 -2.62 19.64
CA LEU A 641 -2.74 -1.37 19.77
C LEU A 641 -2.53 -1.02 21.26
N ALA A 642 -3.59 -1.05 22.06
CA ALA A 642 -3.50 -0.76 23.49
C ALA A 642 -2.59 -1.74 24.25
N ARG A 643 -2.56 -3.02 23.83
CA ARG A 643 -1.62 -4.02 24.38
C ARG A 643 -0.17 -3.65 24.05
N ILE A 644 0.13 -3.36 22.78
CA ILE A 644 1.48 -2.99 22.33
C ILE A 644 1.94 -1.70 23.02
N GLU A 645 1.05 -0.71 23.18
CA GLU A 645 1.38 0.52 23.90
C GLU A 645 1.77 0.26 25.36
N ARG A 646 1.04 -0.62 26.06
CA ARG A 646 1.40 -1.03 27.43
C ARG A 646 2.75 -1.74 27.47
N GLU A 647 3.02 -2.65 26.54
CA GLU A 647 4.31 -3.33 26.44
C GLU A 647 5.47 -2.36 26.20
N ILE A 648 5.27 -1.36 25.33
CA ILE A 648 6.25 -0.29 25.08
C ILE A 648 6.47 0.53 26.36
N THR A 649 5.42 0.94 27.06
CA THR A 649 5.54 1.70 28.32
C THR A 649 6.31 0.91 29.39
N LEU A 650 6.00 -0.38 29.55
CA LEU A 650 6.70 -1.25 30.49
C LEU A 650 8.18 -1.42 30.14
N LYS A 651 8.50 -1.59 28.85
CA LYS A 651 9.90 -1.65 28.38
C LYS A 651 10.65 -0.34 28.61
N ILE A 652 10.01 0.81 28.38
CA ILE A 652 10.60 2.13 28.63
C ILE A 652 10.87 2.31 30.13
N GLN A 653 9.93 1.97 31.00
CA GLN A 653 10.11 2.01 32.45
C GLN A 653 11.25 1.10 32.90
N HIS A 654 11.33 -0.13 32.38
CA HIS A 654 12.41 -1.07 32.69
C HIS A 654 13.79 -0.56 32.24
N ASN A 655 13.87 0.05 31.07
CA ASN A 655 15.11 0.64 30.56
C ASN A 655 15.53 1.90 31.34
N GLN A 656 14.57 2.71 31.79
CA GLN A 656 14.84 3.85 32.67
C GLN A 656 15.36 3.39 34.03
N LEU A 657 14.74 2.39 34.65
CA LEU A 657 15.21 1.81 35.92
C LEU A 657 16.65 1.28 35.81
N LYS A 658 16.98 0.56 34.72
CA LYS A 658 18.36 0.09 34.46
C LYS A 658 19.37 1.23 34.26
N GLN A 659 18.97 2.33 33.63
CA GLN A 659 19.84 3.51 33.48
C GLN A 659 20.08 4.20 34.83
N THR A 660 19.04 4.30 35.67
CA THR A 660 19.17 4.85 37.04
C THR A 660 20.09 3.98 37.89
N GLU A 661 19.95 2.66 37.87
CA GLU A 661 20.82 1.72 38.58
C GLU A 661 22.29 1.79 38.11
N GLN A 662 22.54 1.94 36.80
CA GLN A 662 23.91 2.13 36.28
C GLN A 662 24.51 3.49 36.65
N THR A 663 23.68 4.52 36.80
CA THR A 663 24.12 5.86 37.22
C THR A 663 24.39 5.88 38.73
N GLU A 664 23.58 5.18 39.53
CA GLU A 664 23.81 4.97 40.96
C GLU A 664 25.06 4.13 41.22
N GLN A 665 25.31 3.05 40.49
CA GLN A 665 26.55 2.26 40.63
C GLN A 665 27.81 3.05 40.22
N LYS A 666 27.73 3.90 39.19
CA LYS A 666 28.82 4.83 38.85
C LYS A 666 29.04 5.90 39.91
N ASN A 667 27.97 6.44 40.50
CA ASN A 667 28.08 7.43 41.58
C ASN A 667 28.60 6.81 42.87
N ILE A 668 28.22 5.58 43.23
CA ILE A 668 28.75 4.85 44.40
C ILE A 668 30.26 4.57 44.20
N ALA A 669 30.69 4.15 43.01
CA ALA A 669 32.11 3.93 42.70
C ALA A 669 32.98 5.20 42.70
N VAL A 670 32.38 6.39 42.47
CA VAL A 670 33.05 7.70 42.58
C VAL A 670 33.07 8.18 44.04
N THR A 671 32.08 7.82 44.84
CA THR A 671 31.99 8.23 46.25
C THR A 671 32.93 7.41 47.15
N GLU A 672 33.14 6.11 46.87
CA GLU A 672 34.08 5.27 47.63
C GLU A 672 35.57 5.60 47.40
N LYS A 673 35.91 6.33 46.32
CA LYS A 673 37.30 6.76 46.05
C LYS A 673 37.72 8.06 46.74
N ASN A 674 36.80 8.76 47.42
CA ASN A 674 37.05 10.10 47.97
C ASN A 674 36.90 10.24 49.49
N ILE A 675 37.15 9.17 50.26
CA ILE A 675 37.25 9.26 51.73
C ILE A 675 38.67 8.89 52.17
N GLN A 676 39.52 9.90 52.38
CA GLN A 676 40.74 9.77 53.17
C GLN A 676 40.42 10.04 54.66
N PRO A 677 41.02 9.30 55.61
CA PRO A 677 40.72 9.47 57.03
C PRO A 677 41.55 10.63 57.60
N VAL A 678 40.88 11.58 58.25
CA VAL A 678 41.52 12.58 59.12
C VAL A 678 41.18 12.21 60.56
N PHE A 679 42.19 11.75 61.31
CA PHE A 679 42.15 11.70 62.77
C PHE A 679 42.35 13.11 63.34
N PRO A 680 41.70 13.43 64.47
CA PRO A 680 42.53 13.61 65.66
C PRO A 680 41.96 13.01 66.95
N SER A 681 42.90 12.75 67.84
CA SER A 681 42.85 12.15 69.17
C SER A 681 42.02 12.95 70.19
N ILE A 682 41.36 12.26 71.14
CA ILE A 682 41.55 12.36 72.61
C ILE A 682 40.59 11.39 73.34
N CYS A 683 41.17 10.77 74.37
CA CYS A 683 40.68 9.86 75.40
C CYS A 683 39.24 9.97 75.95
N GLN A 684 38.71 8.77 76.28
CA GLN A 684 38.23 8.32 77.60
C GLN A 684 36.71 8.15 77.91
N TYR A 685 36.44 7.02 78.59
CA TYR A 685 35.25 6.53 79.32
C TYR A 685 34.07 5.98 78.50
N VAL A 686 33.88 4.64 78.41
CA VAL A 686 33.28 3.70 79.40
C VAL A 686 31.75 3.83 79.50
N THR A 687 31.04 2.85 78.91
CA THR A 687 29.90 2.05 79.44
C THR A 687 28.85 1.70 78.36
N GLN A 688 28.70 0.40 78.14
CA GLN A 688 27.42 -0.28 77.83
C GLN A 688 26.59 -0.43 79.14
N PRO A 689 25.34 -0.96 79.17
CA PRO A 689 24.33 -1.26 78.13
C PRO A 689 22.86 -0.95 78.57
N LEU A 690 21.88 -1.54 77.87
CA LEU A 690 20.54 -2.02 78.33
C LEU A 690 19.28 -1.13 78.17
N LEU A 691 18.42 -1.59 77.24
CA LEU A 691 17.06 -2.16 77.42
C LEU A 691 15.94 -1.43 78.22
N LYS A 692 14.72 -1.59 77.66
CA LYS A 692 13.33 -1.49 78.20
C LYS A 692 12.64 -0.13 78.04
N VAL A 693 11.63 -0.01 77.16
CA VAL A 693 10.19 -0.36 77.36
C VAL A 693 9.60 0.38 78.58
N ILE A 694 8.63 1.29 78.33
CA ILE A 694 7.25 1.30 78.88
C ILE A 694 6.57 2.65 78.59
N THR A 695 5.36 2.51 78.06
CA THR A 695 4.22 3.42 77.93
C THR A 695 3.86 4.24 79.17
N ARG A 696 3.33 5.47 79.00
CA ARG A 696 2.07 5.94 79.65
C ARG A 696 1.69 7.40 79.33
N ASN A 697 0.38 7.55 79.08
CA ASN A 697 -0.53 8.63 79.54
C ASN A 697 -0.38 10.03 78.88
N THR A 698 -1.43 10.80 78.55
CA THR A 698 -2.87 10.77 78.89
C THR A 698 -3.61 11.84 78.05
N LYS A 699 -4.89 11.56 77.70
CA LYS A 699 -6.12 12.40 77.57
C LYS A 699 -5.96 13.95 77.45
N THR A 700 -6.70 14.69 76.61
CA THR A 700 -8.18 14.89 76.62
C THR A 700 -8.71 15.73 75.42
N THR A 701 -10.01 15.52 75.09
CA THR A 701 -11.05 16.46 74.55
C THR A 701 -10.98 16.96 73.08
N THR A 702 -11.79 16.44 72.13
CA THR A 702 -13.11 16.93 71.59
C THR A 702 -13.08 18.33 70.95
N LYS A 703 -13.56 18.66 69.74
CA LYS A 703 -14.69 18.21 68.90
C LYS A 703 -14.64 18.93 67.51
N SER A 704 -15.16 18.30 66.43
CA SER A 704 -15.98 18.80 65.28
C SER A 704 -15.83 20.28 64.79
N ASP A 705 -15.90 20.70 63.52
CA ASP A 705 -16.38 20.14 62.24
C ASP A 705 -16.20 21.21 61.12
N ILE A 706 -16.09 20.77 59.85
CA ILE A 706 -16.68 21.37 58.62
C ILE A 706 -16.11 22.68 57.97
N CYS A 707 -15.99 22.59 56.62
CA CYS A 707 -16.05 23.62 55.55
C CYS A 707 -14.78 24.29 54.97
N LYS A 708 -14.44 23.84 53.74
CA LYS A 708 -14.17 24.54 52.44
C LYS A 708 -13.57 25.98 52.37
N PRO A 709 -12.89 26.30 51.24
CA PRO A 709 -11.82 27.31 51.18
C PRO A 709 -12.30 28.76 50.92
N SER A 710 -11.43 29.69 51.33
CA SER A 710 -11.60 31.16 51.28
C SER A 710 -11.53 31.75 49.86
N PRO A 711 -12.31 32.80 49.53
CA PRO A 711 -12.37 33.43 48.21
C PRO A 711 -11.75 34.84 48.11
N MET A 712 -11.73 35.33 46.85
CA MET A 712 -11.95 36.73 46.42
C MET A 712 -10.70 37.66 46.45
N VAL A 713 -10.42 38.57 45.51
CA VAL A 713 -11.17 39.36 44.50
C VAL A 713 -10.10 39.86 43.46
N LYS A 714 -10.30 39.98 42.13
CA LYS A 714 -10.94 41.14 41.46
C LYS A 714 -11.08 40.95 39.93
N ARG A 715 -12.34 40.93 39.51
CA ARG A 715 -12.95 41.18 38.17
C ARG A 715 -12.24 42.23 37.29
N HIS A 716 -12.20 42.02 35.97
CA HIS A 716 -13.04 42.79 35.01
C HIS A 716 -13.06 42.25 33.56
N LEU A 717 -14.32 42.17 33.08
CA LEU A 717 -14.88 42.23 31.71
C LEU A 717 -14.64 41.15 30.62
N ARG A 718 -15.77 40.48 30.33
CA ARG A 718 -16.23 39.90 29.05
C ARG A 718 -16.30 40.94 27.92
N ALA A 719 -16.12 40.48 26.67
CA ALA A 719 -17.16 40.36 25.61
C ALA A 719 -16.68 40.74 24.19
N LYS A 720 -17.15 39.96 23.21
CA LYS A 720 -17.23 40.16 21.75
C LYS A 720 -15.97 39.91 20.90
N LEU A 721 -15.84 38.72 20.33
CA LEU A 721 -16.23 38.34 18.95
C LEU A 721 -16.04 36.82 18.77
#